data_AF-A0AA43FPN8-F1
#
_entry.id   AF-A0AA43FPN8-F1
#
_cell.length_a   1.000
_cell.length_b   1.000
_cell.length_c   1.000
_cell.angle_alpha   90.00
_cell.angle_beta   90.00
_cell.angle_gamma   90.00
#
_symmetry.space_group_name_H-M   'P 1'
#
loop_
_entity.id
_entity.type
_entity.pdbx_description
1 polymer ?
#
loop_
_entity_poly.entity_id
_entity_poly.type
_entity_poly.pdbx_seq_one_letter_code
_entity_poly.pdbx_strand_id
1 'polypeptide(L)'
;MTPYARELRDVVGSVRDHLQSRIVQGFVVWSAALVGVVLLAGWLLAGPAGWRQGSRIPLFLDAVLLVTLAVGWVLLRALSARWLSEASLARGMDDVSRLPEGSVRGALELGRSCPEGVSEELVGLGTRRVLSRMDLDPAVLSGHLGDAVAFWRRRGVGMLAAVGVVLVLLGVADPGRSRGAWVGLATPVAVAREPEYLPVGVTPGSVEVVRGTDVVVGIEAAGRMEASVDWQVAGDVARTVSVPLVDGRGSWTFPQVSALVEYRVRTPEGATSPSYRITPVDPLFVSDLLVEVVYPPHTGMAPEEYRGDLPALRLPAGSRLHIEGRASRRLSVAEITTASGGGGISLARDGERFEGTWTPGRSGRFDWRFLDEDGGVAEIQPPPVDVLVVPDSAPAISIPVPGRDTILPVSLKQPLILESHDDYGLSRLELVAYRVTVFGERHEPTVQGLDLAGTRGALVRPLLDVSGWELLPGDTVRYFARAVDNSPARQETFTREFVLRMPGAAELRRGAEEELDAMAERLQELAAQAAEQVDETRDLQREAQGEEAQRKSGDGSEAMDFEQREELKRALEEQKALTSDVDSMRAELEALERTMEDAGQADPGLSEDLEELRQLLEQISSDELRDKMDEIAEGLDDQQLRNAEQSLEELAKEQENFRDRLEESLESFRRAAVEQDFRATQSEMEELSQQERALADAMREADDPEKRARQQEDLQSRAEGMEERMERLEERLEKLGEERAAEAVREASQEAGSAREKMEESRRQAEQGESADAGEQADAAAEALEEAARKMQEAQENMASQQAQAVQDALGQAADDALSLARRQSELADEMRQATQDRLNDMRADEASLVQGIRNMADDLQVRGQGAMDQNRELAVQMGRAMESIQRTLASLENRRSGAPSPQAQAEAAVDDLNQVAMMAMAAAQQMGQQEGQQSASGEEMSEQLEQMAQEQGELVNQTGQLMPLQLGQEALAEQLRQLAEQQQSVADELDEASREPGGEDESLGDLEAMAREAQALAQQLAQGRLSPDMIRRQERLFHRLLDAGRSLEREEETDERESEGATAFEREGVAALSDTDMGLLRYRLPDAARLQALPPAVRQLVLEYFERLNRGGREPGGER
;
A
#
# COMPACT_ATOMS: atom_id res chain seq x y z
N MET A 1 -45.20 72.83 136.84
CA MET A 1 -45.90 71.74 136.11
C MET A 1 -46.01 70.52 137.01
N THR A 2 -47.23 70.10 137.33
CA THR A 2 -47.50 68.99 138.25
C THR A 2 -47.18 67.62 137.61
N PRO A 3 -46.91 66.56 138.40
CA PRO A 3 -46.62 65.23 137.86
C PRO A 3 -47.75 64.69 136.97
N TYR A 4 -49.02 64.93 137.33
CA TYR A 4 -50.18 64.57 136.51
C TYR A 4 -50.28 65.37 135.21
N ALA A 5 -49.86 66.64 135.20
CA ALA A 5 -49.82 67.42 133.96
C ALA A 5 -48.69 66.96 133.03
N ARG A 6 -47.60 66.39 133.58
CA ARG A 6 -46.57 65.72 132.79
C ARG A 6 -47.10 64.42 132.20
N GLU A 7 -47.78 63.59 132.99
CA GLU A 7 -48.39 62.33 132.52
C GLU A 7 -49.44 62.58 131.42
N LEU A 8 -50.32 63.58 131.58
CA LEU A 8 -51.29 63.93 130.53
C LEU A 8 -50.60 64.45 129.25
N ARG A 9 -49.50 65.21 129.39
CA ARG A 9 -48.70 65.62 128.23
C ARG A 9 -48.08 64.41 127.53
N ASP A 10 -47.58 63.44 128.28
CA ASP A 10 -46.95 62.23 127.73
C ASP A 10 -48.00 61.36 127.01
N VAL A 11 -49.23 61.27 127.52
CA VAL A 11 -50.36 60.59 126.83
C VAL A 11 -50.77 61.31 125.55
N VAL A 12 -50.88 62.64 125.57
CA VAL A 12 -51.17 63.42 124.35
C VAL A 12 -50.02 63.30 123.35
N GLY A 13 -48.79 63.21 123.84
CA GLY A 13 -47.59 62.90 123.05
C GLY A 13 -47.66 61.52 122.41
N SER A 14 -48.04 60.49 123.15
CA SER A 14 -48.14 59.12 122.61
C SER A 14 -49.24 58.96 121.56
N VAL A 15 -50.39 59.64 121.72
CA VAL A 15 -51.45 59.70 120.69
C VAL A 15 -50.96 60.44 119.44
N ARG A 16 -50.23 61.56 119.62
CA ARG A 16 -49.61 62.28 118.51
C ARG A 16 -48.64 61.38 117.74
N ASP A 17 -47.75 60.69 118.44
CA ASP A 17 -46.74 59.82 117.84
C ASP A 17 -47.39 58.61 117.15
N HIS A 18 -48.45 58.03 117.73
CA HIS A 18 -49.24 56.97 117.11
C HIS A 18 -49.86 57.42 115.79
N LEU A 19 -50.55 58.56 115.78
CA LEU A 19 -51.17 59.11 114.58
C LEU A 19 -50.12 59.54 113.53
N GLN A 20 -49.02 60.13 113.96
CA GLN A 20 -47.92 60.52 113.07
C GLN A 20 -47.31 59.29 112.39
N SER A 21 -47.09 58.20 113.12
CA SER A 21 -46.63 56.92 112.54
C SER A 21 -47.62 56.37 111.51
N ARG A 22 -48.93 56.39 111.80
CA ARG A 22 -49.98 55.93 110.86
C ARG A 22 -50.09 56.80 109.61
N ILE A 23 -49.92 58.12 109.75
CA ILE A 23 -49.89 59.07 108.62
C ILE A 23 -48.66 58.82 107.74
N VAL A 24 -47.48 58.60 108.33
CA VAL A 24 -46.27 58.27 107.57
C VAL A 24 -46.44 56.94 106.84
N GLN A 25 -47.00 55.91 107.49
CA GLN A 25 -47.32 54.63 106.84
C GLN A 25 -48.27 54.82 105.66
N GLY A 26 -49.34 55.62 105.80
CA GLY A 26 -50.23 55.90 104.68
C GLY A 26 -49.57 56.67 103.54
N PHE A 27 -48.61 57.57 103.84
CA PHE A 27 -47.85 58.27 102.81
C PHE A 27 -46.92 57.33 102.03
N VAL A 28 -46.30 56.37 102.71
CA VAL A 28 -45.52 55.32 102.05
C VAL A 28 -46.40 54.50 101.08
N VAL A 29 -47.63 54.17 101.49
CA VAL A 29 -48.56 53.45 100.61
C VAL A 29 -48.97 54.30 99.40
N TRP A 30 -49.32 55.58 99.60
CA TRP A 30 -49.71 56.48 98.51
C TRP A 30 -48.55 56.83 97.57
N SER A 31 -47.32 56.94 98.09
CA SER A 31 -46.13 57.15 97.27
C SER A 31 -45.82 55.92 96.42
N ALA A 32 -45.94 54.71 96.96
CA ALA A 32 -45.82 53.49 96.17
C ALA A 32 -46.90 53.37 95.09
N ALA A 33 -48.14 53.81 95.38
CA ALA A 33 -49.21 53.87 94.37
C ALA A 33 -48.86 54.88 93.25
N LEU A 34 -48.31 56.05 93.61
CA LEU A 34 -47.88 57.08 92.67
C LEU A 34 -46.74 56.60 91.77
N VAL A 35 -45.76 55.87 92.31
CA VAL A 35 -44.71 55.20 91.52
C VAL A 35 -45.35 54.26 90.50
N GLY A 36 -46.32 53.45 90.92
CA GLY A 36 -47.05 52.58 90.00
C GLY A 36 -47.78 53.32 88.88
N VAL A 37 -48.38 54.48 89.17
CA VAL A 37 -49.01 55.34 88.16
C VAL A 37 -47.99 55.90 87.19
N VAL A 38 -46.79 56.28 87.64
CA VAL A 38 -45.70 56.73 86.76
C VAL A 38 -45.19 55.59 85.87
N LEU A 39 -45.11 54.35 86.39
CA LEU A 39 -44.80 53.17 85.57
C LEU A 39 -45.86 52.91 84.49
N LEU A 40 -47.15 53.12 84.80
CA LEU A 40 -48.24 53.05 83.82
C LEU A 40 -48.13 54.15 82.75
N ALA A 41 -47.87 55.39 83.18
CA ALA A 41 -47.67 56.52 82.26
C ALA A 41 -46.44 56.29 81.36
N GLY A 42 -45.35 55.74 81.91
CA GLY A 42 -44.18 55.35 81.14
C GLY A 42 -44.46 54.25 80.13
N TRP A 43 -45.29 53.26 80.49
CA TRP A 43 -45.72 52.22 79.56
C TRP A 43 -46.57 52.76 78.39
N LEU A 44 -47.47 53.71 78.68
CA LEU A 44 -48.29 54.38 77.68
C LEU A 44 -47.47 55.27 76.72
N LEU A 45 -46.47 55.99 77.27
CA LEU A 45 -45.64 56.93 76.51
C LEU A 45 -44.47 56.26 75.78
N ALA A 46 -44.00 55.11 76.26
CA ALA A 46 -43.01 54.31 75.57
C ALA A 46 -43.62 53.64 74.32
N GLY A 47 -42.86 53.65 73.22
CA GLY A 47 -43.23 52.93 72.00
C GLY A 47 -43.16 51.41 72.17
N PRO A 48 -43.55 50.62 71.15
CA PRO A 48 -43.55 49.16 71.21
C PRO A 48 -42.20 48.55 71.62
N ALA A 49 -41.09 49.19 71.23
CA ALA A 49 -39.72 48.77 71.53
C ALA A 49 -39.11 49.44 72.78
N GLY A 50 -39.88 50.19 73.57
CA GLY A 50 -39.37 50.96 74.72
C GLY A 50 -39.01 52.41 74.37
N TRP A 51 -38.15 53.03 75.19
CA TRP A 51 -37.75 54.43 75.03
C TRP A 51 -36.64 54.59 73.99
N ARG A 52 -36.78 55.56 73.07
CA ARG A 52 -35.72 55.93 72.13
C ARG A 52 -34.57 56.63 72.86
N GLN A 53 -33.33 56.22 72.57
CA GLN A 53 -32.12 56.87 73.07
C GLN A 53 -32.07 58.33 72.59
N GLY A 54 -31.70 59.25 73.48
CA GLY A 54 -31.86 60.70 73.32
C GLY A 54 -33.19 61.27 73.85
N SER A 55 -34.16 60.42 74.25
CA SER A 55 -35.43 60.89 74.81
C SER A 55 -35.28 61.39 76.24
N ARG A 56 -35.67 62.64 76.47
CA ARG A 56 -35.69 63.27 77.81
C ARG A 56 -36.97 62.98 78.59
N ILE A 57 -37.92 62.26 78.01
CA ILE A 57 -39.23 61.98 78.61
C ILE A 57 -39.12 61.13 79.89
N PRO A 58 -38.31 60.05 79.95
CA PRO A 58 -38.10 59.29 81.20
C PRO A 58 -37.55 60.17 82.33
N LEU A 59 -36.55 61.00 82.02
CA LEU A 59 -35.96 61.94 82.96
C LEU A 59 -36.98 62.96 83.47
N PHE A 60 -37.88 63.43 82.60
CA PHE A 60 -38.96 64.33 83.00
C PHE A 60 -39.98 63.66 83.91
N LEU A 61 -40.40 62.43 83.61
CA LEU A 61 -41.33 61.67 84.45
C LEU A 61 -40.75 61.39 85.84
N ASP A 62 -39.48 61.04 85.93
CA ASP A 62 -38.78 60.85 87.20
C ASP A 62 -38.62 62.16 87.98
N ALA A 63 -38.30 63.27 87.29
CA ALA A 63 -38.25 64.58 87.93
C ALA A 63 -39.62 65.00 88.51
N VAL A 64 -40.70 64.78 87.75
CA VAL A 64 -42.07 65.06 88.23
C VAL A 64 -42.43 64.15 89.41
N LEU A 65 -42.07 62.87 89.38
CA LEU A 65 -42.28 61.94 90.50
C LEU A 65 -41.53 62.41 91.77
N LEU A 66 -40.25 62.77 91.65
CA LEU A 66 -39.45 63.23 92.78
C LEU A 66 -39.98 64.56 93.35
N VAL A 67 -40.36 65.51 92.50
CA VAL A 67 -40.94 66.79 92.94
C VAL A 67 -42.29 66.57 93.61
N THR A 68 -43.18 65.74 93.05
CA THR A 68 -44.49 65.46 93.65
C THR A 68 -44.39 64.72 94.99
N LEU A 69 -43.43 63.78 95.13
CA LEU A 69 -43.14 63.14 96.41
C LEU A 69 -42.57 64.12 97.44
N ALA A 70 -41.64 64.99 97.04
CA ALA A 70 -41.05 66.00 97.93
C ALA A 70 -42.10 67.04 98.39
N VAL A 71 -42.87 67.59 97.44
CA VAL A 71 -43.95 68.54 97.71
C VAL A 71 -45.04 67.88 98.56
N GLY A 72 -45.42 66.64 98.24
CA GLY A 72 -46.37 65.84 99.00
C GLY A 72 -45.93 65.60 100.44
N TRP A 73 -44.65 65.29 100.67
CA TRP A 73 -44.09 65.12 102.01
C TRP A 73 -44.11 66.42 102.82
N VAL A 74 -43.72 67.54 102.21
CA VAL A 74 -43.74 68.87 102.86
C VAL A 74 -45.17 69.27 103.21
N LEU A 75 -46.13 69.10 102.30
CA LEU A 75 -47.56 69.35 102.54
C LEU A 75 -48.11 68.44 103.64
N LEU A 76 -47.77 67.15 103.63
CA LEU A 76 -48.19 66.21 104.68
C LEU A 76 -47.62 66.60 106.04
N ARG A 77 -46.36 67.03 106.11
CA ARG A 77 -45.72 67.50 107.34
C ARG A 77 -46.37 68.79 107.86
N ALA A 78 -46.70 69.73 106.97
CA ALA A 78 -47.39 70.97 107.32
C ALA A 78 -48.83 70.73 107.78
N LEU A 79 -49.59 69.90 107.06
CA LEU A 79 -50.97 69.53 107.40
C LEU A 79 -51.04 68.69 108.67
N SER A 80 -50.15 67.71 108.84
CA SER A 80 -50.10 66.90 110.06
C SER A 80 -49.71 67.72 111.29
N ALA A 81 -48.81 68.69 111.17
CA ALA A 81 -48.51 69.63 112.26
C ALA A 81 -49.76 70.45 112.68
N ARG A 82 -50.62 70.83 111.72
CA ARG A 82 -51.86 71.56 112.01
C ARG A 82 -52.97 70.65 112.56
N TRP A 83 -53.12 69.45 112.03
CA TRP A 83 -54.15 68.48 112.42
C TRP A 83 -53.82 67.76 113.73
N LEU A 84 -52.54 67.57 114.04
CA LEU A 84 -52.03 67.01 115.30
C LEU A 84 -51.63 68.09 116.31
N SER A 85 -52.14 69.32 116.11
CA SER A 85 -51.99 70.38 117.09
C SER A 85 -52.56 69.90 118.44
N GLU A 86 -52.01 70.41 119.52
CA GLU A 86 -52.47 70.04 120.86
C GLU A 86 -53.96 70.31 121.06
N ALA A 87 -54.50 71.38 120.45
CA ALA A 87 -55.92 71.70 120.53
C ALA A 87 -56.82 70.68 119.81
N SER A 88 -56.42 70.20 118.64
CA SER A 88 -57.19 69.22 117.89
C SER A 88 -57.11 67.81 118.48
N LEU A 89 -55.93 67.41 118.98
CA LEU A 89 -55.76 66.16 119.72
C LEU A 89 -56.55 66.16 121.02
N ALA A 90 -56.46 67.25 121.80
CA ALA A 90 -57.21 67.41 123.02
C ALA A 90 -58.72 67.31 122.77
N ARG A 91 -59.23 67.96 121.72
CA ARG A 91 -60.66 67.92 121.35
C ARG A 91 -61.09 66.51 120.94
N GLY A 92 -60.28 65.79 120.17
CA GLY A 92 -60.56 64.40 119.81
C GLY A 92 -60.55 63.46 121.02
N MET A 93 -59.62 63.65 121.94
CA MET A 93 -59.52 62.89 123.18
C MET A 93 -60.68 63.19 124.15
N ASP A 94 -61.12 64.46 124.22
CA ASP A 94 -62.31 64.87 124.97
C ASP A 94 -63.55 64.12 124.46
N ASP A 95 -63.74 64.09 123.14
CA ASP A 95 -64.90 63.45 122.50
C ASP A 95 -64.93 61.93 122.74
N VAL A 96 -63.80 61.25 122.54
CA VAL A 96 -63.68 59.79 122.78
C VAL A 96 -63.90 59.43 124.24
N SER A 97 -63.34 60.22 125.15
CA SER A 97 -63.43 59.97 126.59
C SER A 97 -64.74 60.49 127.21
N ARG A 98 -65.68 60.99 126.38
CA ARG A 98 -66.95 61.62 126.78
C ARG A 98 -66.76 62.72 127.83
N LEU A 99 -65.67 63.47 127.71
CA LEU A 99 -65.38 64.63 128.54
C LEU A 99 -65.99 65.89 127.91
N PRO A 100 -66.37 66.89 128.71
CA PRO A 100 -66.78 68.19 128.19
C PRO A 100 -65.67 68.79 127.31
N GLU A 101 -66.05 69.41 126.20
CA GLU A 101 -65.11 69.97 125.24
C GLU A 101 -64.16 70.99 125.90
N GLY A 102 -62.85 70.83 125.69
CA GLY A 102 -61.81 71.70 126.25
C GLY A 102 -61.26 71.21 127.60
N SER A 103 -61.72 70.08 128.13
CA SER A 103 -61.24 69.54 129.41
C SER A 103 -59.76 69.16 129.36
N VAL A 104 -59.32 68.43 128.33
CA VAL A 104 -57.91 68.06 128.14
C VAL A 104 -57.05 69.28 127.89
N ARG A 105 -57.49 70.17 127.01
CA ARG A 105 -56.74 71.37 126.65
C ARG A 105 -56.60 72.30 127.85
N GLY A 106 -57.68 72.51 128.59
CA GLY A 106 -57.68 73.33 129.81
C GLY A 106 -56.77 72.73 130.88
N ALA A 107 -56.77 71.41 131.05
CA ALA A 107 -55.85 70.73 131.98
C ALA A 107 -54.38 70.90 131.56
N LEU A 108 -54.06 70.84 130.26
CA LEU A 108 -52.71 71.07 129.74
C LEU A 108 -52.26 72.54 129.85
N GLU A 109 -53.13 73.50 129.56
CA GLU A 109 -52.84 74.94 129.64
C GLU A 109 -52.65 75.39 131.10
N LEU A 110 -53.58 75.02 132.00
CA LEU A 110 -53.45 75.27 133.44
C LEU A 110 -52.22 74.57 134.04
N GLY A 111 -51.91 73.36 133.55
CA GLY A 111 -50.72 72.62 133.98
C GLY A 111 -49.42 73.31 133.58
N ARG A 112 -49.38 74.03 132.45
CA ARG A 112 -48.20 74.75 131.93
C ARG A 112 -47.97 76.08 132.63
N SER A 113 -49.03 76.86 132.79
CA SER A 113 -48.99 78.17 133.43
C SER A 113 -50.26 78.33 134.25
N CYS A 114 -50.13 78.20 135.56
CA CYS A 114 -51.23 78.44 136.49
C CYS A 114 -51.41 79.97 136.62
N PRO A 115 -52.58 80.54 136.27
CA PRO A 115 -52.82 81.98 136.44
C PRO A 115 -52.68 82.40 137.90
N GLU A 116 -52.18 83.61 138.16
CA GLU A 116 -52.09 84.15 139.52
C GLU A 116 -53.45 84.09 140.21
N GLY A 117 -53.52 83.42 141.37
CA GLY A 117 -54.73 83.21 142.16
C GLY A 117 -55.32 81.79 142.11
N VAL A 118 -54.81 80.90 141.25
CA VAL A 118 -55.27 79.50 141.18
C VAL A 118 -54.27 78.55 141.86
N SER A 119 -54.74 77.70 142.78
CA SER A 119 -53.89 76.72 143.49
C SER A 119 -53.39 75.62 142.57
N GLU A 120 -52.07 75.40 142.53
CA GLU A 120 -51.44 74.31 141.79
C GLU A 120 -51.96 72.92 142.21
N GLU A 121 -52.34 72.73 143.49
CA GLU A 121 -52.90 71.45 143.97
C GLU A 121 -54.26 71.17 143.34
N LEU A 122 -55.13 72.19 143.23
CA LEU A 122 -56.45 72.06 142.61
C LEU A 122 -56.32 71.79 141.11
N VAL A 123 -55.36 72.44 140.43
CA VAL A 123 -55.04 72.14 139.03
C VAL A 123 -54.53 70.71 138.87
N GLY A 124 -53.68 70.23 139.78
CA GLY A 124 -53.22 68.84 139.82
C GLY A 124 -54.36 67.84 139.99
N LEU A 125 -55.31 68.13 140.90
CA LEU A 125 -56.49 67.29 141.17
C LEU A 125 -57.47 67.27 139.97
N GLY A 126 -57.67 68.41 139.32
CA GLY A 126 -58.44 68.52 138.07
C GLY A 126 -57.81 67.71 136.94
N THR A 127 -56.49 67.83 136.76
CA THR A 127 -55.74 67.07 135.75
C THR A 127 -55.79 65.57 136.01
N ARG A 128 -55.65 65.14 137.28
CA ARG A 128 -55.78 63.73 137.68
C ARG A 128 -57.19 63.19 137.39
N ARG A 129 -58.23 63.99 137.59
CA ARG A 129 -59.62 63.60 137.30
C ARG A 129 -59.84 63.42 135.80
N VAL A 130 -59.25 64.27 134.97
CA VAL A 130 -59.24 64.10 133.50
C VAL A 130 -58.55 62.79 133.13
N LEU A 131 -57.32 62.55 133.60
CA LEU A 131 -56.58 61.31 133.34
C LEU A 131 -57.32 60.03 133.78
N SER A 132 -57.97 60.05 134.95
CA SER A 132 -58.68 58.87 135.47
C SER A 132 -59.90 58.43 134.65
N ARG A 133 -60.42 59.30 133.77
CA ARG A 133 -61.54 59.00 132.88
C ARG A 133 -61.09 58.62 131.46
N MET A 134 -59.79 58.66 131.20
CA MET A 134 -59.20 58.34 129.91
C MET A 134 -58.70 56.91 129.88
N ASP A 135 -58.96 56.23 128.76
CA ASP A 135 -58.27 54.99 128.43
C ASP A 135 -56.89 55.33 127.91
N LEU A 136 -55.81 54.81 128.50
CA LEU A 136 -54.44 55.22 128.17
C LEU A 136 -53.93 54.61 126.85
N ASP A 137 -54.73 53.81 126.13
CA ASP A 137 -54.36 53.29 124.81
C ASP A 137 -54.40 54.39 123.74
N PRO A 138 -53.24 54.74 123.12
CA PRO A 138 -53.15 55.79 122.12
C PRO A 138 -54.02 55.55 120.87
N ALA A 139 -54.32 54.28 120.54
CA ALA A 139 -55.13 53.95 119.38
C ALA A 139 -56.61 54.30 119.61
N VAL A 140 -57.13 54.05 120.81
CA VAL A 140 -58.52 54.35 121.18
C VAL A 140 -58.71 55.85 121.31
N LEU A 141 -57.81 56.53 122.03
CA LEU A 141 -57.85 57.98 122.25
C LEU A 141 -57.74 58.84 120.99
N SER A 142 -57.26 58.27 119.88
CA SER A 142 -57.11 58.98 118.61
C SER A 142 -58.45 59.32 117.93
N GLY A 143 -59.54 58.61 118.28
CA GLY A 143 -60.91 58.93 117.89
C GLY A 143 -61.15 59.12 116.39
N HIS A 144 -61.95 60.11 116.04
CA HIS A 144 -62.30 60.41 114.65
C HIS A 144 -61.06 60.74 113.77
N LEU A 145 -59.96 61.23 114.37
CA LEU A 145 -58.71 61.49 113.65
C LEU A 145 -58.02 60.17 113.30
N GLY A 146 -58.03 59.19 114.22
CA GLY A 146 -57.58 57.82 113.97
C GLY A 146 -58.34 57.16 112.83
N ASP A 147 -59.67 57.28 112.83
CA ASP A 147 -60.53 56.73 111.77
C ASP A 147 -60.27 57.39 110.41
N ALA A 148 -60.12 58.71 110.37
CA ALA A 148 -59.80 59.44 109.14
C ALA A 148 -58.44 59.00 108.55
N VAL A 149 -57.41 58.85 109.38
CA VAL A 149 -56.09 58.37 108.96
C VAL A 149 -56.16 56.91 108.49
N ALA A 150 -56.92 56.06 109.19
CA ALA A 150 -57.12 54.66 108.81
C ALA A 150 -57.90 54.52 107.49
N PHE A 151 -58.88 55.40 107.23
CA PHE A 151 -59.63 55.46 105.98
C PHE A 151 -58.75 55.93 104.81
N TRP A 152 -57.97 57.00 105.00
CA TRP A 152 -57.03 57.50 104.00
C TRP A 152 -55.98 56.45 103.62
N ARG A 153 -55.45 55.72 104.61
CA ARG A 153 -54.54 54.59 104.38
C ARG A 153 -55.22 53.45 103.64
N ARG A 154 -56.43 53.04 104.04
CA ARG A 154 -57.19 51.97 103.35
C ARG A 154 -57.44 52.30 101.87
N ARG A 155 -57.77 53.56 101.57
CA ARG A 155 -57.87 54.02 100.17
C ARG A 155 -56.54 53.98 99.42
N GLY A 156 -55.45 54.35 100.07
CA GLY A 156 -54.10 54.21 99.49
C GLY A 156 -53.76 52.76 99.15
N VAL A 157 -54.06 51.82 100.05
CA VAL A 157 -53.84 50.39 99.82
C VAL A 157 -54.70 49.89 98.65
N GLY A 158 -55.96 50.31 98.59
CA GLY A 158 -56.85 49.99 97.46
C GLY A 158 -56.33 50.51 96.12
N MET A 159 -55.84 51.76 96.08
CA MET A 159 -55.25 52.34 94.88
C MET A 159 -53.97 51.60 94.45
N LEU A 160 -53.09 51.28 95.40
CA LEU A 160 -51.87 50.51 95.14
C LEU A 160 -52.18 49.12 94.58
N ALA A 161 -53.18 48.43 95.14
CA ALA A 161 -53.61 47.13 94.64
C ALA A 161 -54.18 47.23 93.21
N ALA A 162 -55.01 48.24 92.93
CA ALA A 162 -55.58 48.44 91.58
C ALA A 162 -54.50 48.72 90.53
N VAL A 163 -53.56 49.63 90.82
CA VAL A 163 -52.43 49.94 89.94
C VAL A 163 -51.50 48.74 89.77
N GLY A 164 -51.25 47.99 90.85
CA GLY A 164 -50.45 46.77 90.81
C GLY A 164 -51.03 45.71 89.88
N VAL A 165 -52.35 45.49 89.91
CA VAL A 165 -53.02 44.53 89.01
C VAL A 165 -52.86 44.94 87.55
N VAL A 166 -53.03 46.23 87.23
CA VAL A 166 -52.85 46.72 85.86
C VAL A 166 -51.40 46.56 85.41
N LEU A 167 -50.41 46.89 86.24
CA LEU A 167 -48.99 46.70 85.91
C LEU A 167 -48.64 45.23 85.67
N VAL A 168 -49.15 44.31 86.49
CA VAL A 168 -48.95 42.87 86.28
C VAL A 168 -49.58 42.41 84.97
N LEU A 169 -50.81 42.85 84.67
CA LEU A 169 -51.48 42.53 83.40
C LEU A 169 -50.70 43.05 82.18
N LEU A 170 -50.17 44.27 82.24
CA LEU A 170 -49.34 44.82 81.17
C LEU A 170 -48.03 44.05 81.01
N GLY A 171 -47.39 43.69 82.13
CA GLY A 171 -46.17 42.89 82.14
C GLY A 171 -46.33 41.50 81.54
N VAL A 172 -47.53 40.90 81.63
CA VAL A 172 -47.84 39.60 81.02
C VAL A 172 -48.31 39.75 79.57
N ALA A 173 -49.15 40.75 79.27
CA ALA A 173 -49.72 40.94 77.94
C ALA A 173 -48.66 41.30 76.89
N ASP A 174 -47.68 42.11 77.28
CA ASP A 174 -46.55 42.44 76.42
C ASP A 174 -45.26 42.56 77.26
N PRO A 175 -44.58 41.44 77.54
CA PRO A 175 -43.41 41.42 78.41
C PRO A 175 -42.24 42.24 77.84
N GLY A 176 -42.12 42.28 76.51
CA GLY A 176 -41.06 43.01 75.82
C GLY A 176 -41.23 44.51 75.96
N ARG A 177 -42.43 45.02 75.62
CA ARG A 177 -42.75 46.44 75.76
C ARG A 177 -42.69 46.91 77.21
N SER A 178 -43.20 46.09 78.14
CA SER A 178 -43.20 46.41 79.57
C SER A 178 -41.81 46.49 80.15
N ARG A 179 -40.93 45.55 79.80
CA ARG A 179 -39.52 45.60 80.19
C ARG A 179 -38.83 46.83 79.61
N GLY A 180 -39.04 47.14 78.33
CA GLY A 180 -38.44 48.31 77.67
C GLY A 180 -38.90 49.65 78.27
N ALA A 181 -40.19 49.78 78.61
CA ALA A 181 -40.74 50.98 79.23
C ALA A 181 -40.24 51.19 80.66
N TRP A 182 -40.15 50.14 81.48
CA TRP A 182 -39.77 50.28 82.88
C TRP A 182 -38.25 50.36 83.09
N VAL A 183 -37.45 49.65 82.28
CA VAL A 183 -35.98 49.76 82.33
C VAL A 183 -35.51 51.17 81.96
N GLY A 184 -36.15 51.83 80.99
CA GLY A 184 -35.78 53.21 80.63
C GLY A 184 -36.16 54.26 81.67
N LEU A 185 -37.20 54.01 82.48
CA LEU A 185 -37.47 54.81 83.69
C LEU A 185 -36.47 54.53 84.81
N ALA A 186 -35.95 53.31 84.92
CA ALA A 186 -34.90 53.00 85.90
C ALA A 186 -33.51 53.56 85.52
N THR A 187 -33.31 53.93 84.25
CA THR A 187 -32.03 54.43 83.71
C THR A 187 -32.19 55.73 82.91
N PRO A 188 -32.83 56.77 83.48
CA PRO A 188 -33.26 57.97 82.74
C PRO A 188 -32.08 58.76 82.16
N VAL A 189 -30.92 58.74 82.84
CA VAL A 189 -29.70 59.42 82.39
C VAL A 189 -29.04 58.68 81.23
N ALA A 190 -29.11 57.35 81.19
CA ALA A 190 -28.56 56.56 80.08
C ALA A 190 -29.40 56.71 78.81
N VAL A 191 -30.73 56.78 78.96
CA VAL A 191 -31.65 57.01 77.84
C VAL A 191 -31.60 58.47 77.35
N ALA A 192 -31.30 59.45 78.21
CA ALA A 192 -31.17 60.85 77.83
C ALA A 192 -29.81 61.23 77.21
N ARG A 193 -28.81 60.34 77.23
CA ARG A 193 -27.54 60.53 76.52
C ARG A 193 -27.73 60.30 75.02
N GLU A 194 -27.15 61.18 74.22
CA GLU A 194 -27.09 61.01 72.77
C GLU A 194 -26.25 59.75 72.42
N PRO A 195 -26.67 58.94 71.43
CA PRO A 195 -25.95 57.74 71.06
C PRO A 195 -24.56 58.07 70.48
N GLU A 196 -23.51 57.39 70.96
CA GLU A 196 -22.25 57.32 70.21
C GLU A 196 -22.51 56.45 68.98
N TYR A 197 -22.51 57.09 67.81
CA TYR A 197 -22.73 56.39 66.55
C TYR A 197 -21.48 55.63 66.10
N LEU A 198 -21.64 54.34 65.78
CA LEU A 198 -20.63 53.55 65.08
C LEU A 198 -20.42 54.10 63.64
N PRO A 199 -19.19 54.03 63.11
CA PRO A 199 -18.88 54.47 61.74
C PRO A 199 -19.67 53.65 60.70
N VAL A 200 -20.01 54.28 59.56
CA VAL A 200 -20.73 53.63 58.46
C VAL A 200 -19.82 52.58 57.82
N GLY A 201 -20.21 51.30 57.92
CA GLY A 201 -19.58 50.19 57.23
C GLY A 201 -20.02 50.17 55.77
N VAL A 202 -19.07 50.07 54.85
CA VAL A 202 -19.33 49.94 53.42
C VAL A 202 -18.54 48.74 52.93
N THR A 203 -19.23 47.79 52.29
CA THR A 203 -18.61 46.59 51.69
C THR A 203 -19.00 46.49 50.22
N PRO A 204 -18.05 46.23 49.29
CA PRO A 204 -16.62 45.96 49.49
C PRO A 204 -15.74 47.21 49.77
N GLY A 205 -16.24 48.44 49.57
CA GLY A 205 -15.43 49.65 49.68
C GLY A 205 -14.78 50.01 48.35
N SER A 206 -13.44 50.15 48.28
CA SER A 206 -12.76 50.31 46.99
C SER A 206 -12.55 48.94 46.34
N VAL A 207 -12.94 48.81 45.07
CA VAL A 207 -12.89 47.53 44.35
C VAL A 207 -12.56 47.75 42.87
N GLU A 208 -11.78 46.85 42.31
CA GLU A 208 -11.56 46.76 40.85
C GLU A 208 -12.52 45.72 40.28
N VAL A 209 -13.25 46.10 39.25
CA VAL A 209 -14.30 45.25 38.64
C VAL A 209 -14.19 45.29 37.13
N VAL A 210 -14.61 44.24 36.44
CA VAL A 210 -14.59 44.20 34.99
C VAL A 210 -15.50 45.31 34.42
N ARG A 211 -15.02 46.05 33.42
CA ARG A 211 -15.78 47.14 32.78
C ARG A 211 -17.15 46.64 32.32
N GLY A 212 -18.21 47.34 32.71
CA GLY A 212 -19.59 47.00 32.36
C GLY A 212 -20.28 46.06 33.37
N THR A 213 -19.61 45.65 34.45
CA THR A 213 -20.25 44.88 35.53
C THR A 213 -21.06 45.76 36.49
N ASP A 214 -22.09 45.16 37.06
CA ASP A 214 -22.91 45.77 38.11
C ASP A 214 -22.23 45.58 39.47
N VAL A 215 -22.00 46.67 40.21
CA VAL A 215 -21.37 46.61 41.54
C VAL A 215 -22.40 46.88 42.63
N VAL A 216 -22.69 45.86 43.43
CA VAL A 216 -23.56 45.99 44.60
C VAL A 216 -22.73 46.41 45.81
N VAL A 217 -23.03 47.60 46.32
CA VAL A 217 -22.43 48.14 47.54
C VAL A 217 -23.39 47.95 48.70
N GLY A 218 -22.94 47.17 49.70
CA GLY A 218 -23.61 47.03 50.98
C GLY A 218 -23.30 48.20 51.90
N ILE A 219 -24.35 48.75 52.51
CA ILE A 219 -24.28 49.85 53.48
C ILE A 219 -24.73 49.30 54.82
N GLU A 220 -23.86 49.33 55.82
CA GLU A 220 -24.17 48.99 57.20
C GLU A 220 -24.03 50.23 58.09
N ALA A 221 -25.16 50.76 58.48
CA ALA A 221 -25.31 51.94 59.31
C ALA A 221 -26.30 51.62 60.45
N ALA A 222 -25.82 50.91 61.46
CA ALA A 222 -26.61 50.43 62.59
C ALA A 222 -27.40 51.57 63.25
N GLY A 223 -28.71 51.37 63.41
CA GLY A 223 -29.63 52.33 64.02
C GLY A 223 -30.13 53.46 63.10
N ARG A 224 -29.75 53.46 61.81
CA ARG A 224 -30.20 54.46 60.82
C ARG A 224 -31.21 53.85 59.85
N MET A 225 -32.21 54.64 59.45
CA MET A 225 -33.29 54.22 58.54
C MET A 225 -33.05 54.63 57.08
N GLU A 226 -32.08 55.49 56.83
CA GLU A 226 -31.77 55.99 55.49
C GLU A 226 -30.28 56.38 55.41
N ALA A 227 -29.66 56.12 54.26
CA ALA A 227 -28.33 56.62 53.91
C ALA A 227 -28.36 57.12 52.47
N SER A 228 -27.64 58.20 52.20
CA SER A 228 -27.42 58.70 50.86
C SER A 228 -26.08 58.23 50.32
N VAL A 229 -26.05 57.74 49.08
CA VAL A 229 -24.82 57.44 48.36
C VAL A 229 -24.55 58.59 47.41
N ASP A 230 -23.49 59.34 47.70
CA ASP A 230 -22.96 60.37 46.81
C ASP A 230 -21.91 59.71 45.92
N TRP A 231 -22.03 59.86 44.61
CA TRP A 231 -21.08 59.30 43.68
C TRP A 231 -20.87 60.17 42.46
N GLN A 232 -19.71 60.01 41.83
CA GLN A 232 -19.33 60.71 40.61
C GLN A 232 -18.57 59.76 39.70
N VAL A 233 -19.02 59.64 38.45
CA VAL A 233 -18.24 59.01 37.39
C VAL A 233 -17.23 60.03 36.86
N ALA A 234 -16.01 59.60 36.58
CA ALA A 234 -15.00 60.45 35.95
C ALA A 234 -15.55 61.06 34.65
N GLY A 235 -15.64 62.39 34.59
CA GLY A 235 -16.19 63.15 33.45
C GLY A 235 -17.70 63.43 33.50
N ASP A 236 -18.43 62.93 34.50
CA ASP A 236 -19.86 63.20 34.72
C ASP A 236 -20.10 64.07 35.97
N VAL A 237 -21.33 64.57 36.12
CA VAL A 237 -21.77 65.33 37.30
C VAL A 237 -22.03 64.40 38.49
N ALA A 238 -21.72 64.89 39.70
CA ALA A 238 -22.00 64.17 40.93
C ALA A 238 -23.51 63.92 41.11
N ARG A 239 -23.87 62.69 41.47
CA ARG A 239 -25.24 62.24 41.71
C ARG A 239 -25.37 61.77 43.15
N THR A 240 -26.51 62.03 43.75
CA THR A 240 -26.86 61.57 45.10
C THR A 240 -28.13 60.76 45.00
N VAL A 241 -28.12 59.56 45.59
CA VAL A 241 -29.31 58.72 45.70
C VAL A 241 -29.57 58.34 47.14
N SER A 242 -30.83 58.34 47.53
CA SER A 242 -31.24 57.91 48.86
C SER A 242 -31.52 56.42 48.88
N VAL A 243 -30.90 55.71 49.82
CA VAL A 243 -31.01 54.27 50.03
C VAL A 243 -31.73 54.03 51.35
N PRO A 244 -32.94 53.42 51.33
CA PRO A 244 -33.61 53.03 52.55
C PRO A 244 -32.83 51.92 53.25
N LEU A 245 -32.68 52.02 54.58
CA LEU A 245 -32.02 51.03 55.41
C LEU A 245 -33.06 50.26 56.24
N VAL A 246 -33.05 48.94 56.16
CA VAL A 246 -33.86 48.04 56.98
C VAL A 246 -32.95 47.44 58.06
N ASP A 247 -33.29 47.64 59.33
CA ASP A 247 -32.45 47.25 60.48
C ASP A 247 -30.99 47.77 60.40
N GLY A 248 -30.80 48.95 59.82
CA GLY A 248 -29.47 49.56 59.65
C GLY A 248 -28.63 48.99 58.51
N ARG A 249 -29.24 48.22 57.59
CA ARG A 249 -28.58 47.71 56.39
C ARG A 249 -29.33 48.08 55.12
N GLY A 250 -28.60 48.42 54.08
CA GLY A 250 -29.14 48.66 52.74
C GLY A 250 -28.13 48.29 51.68
N SER A 251 -28.55 48.32 50.42
CA SER A 251 -27.65 48.07 49.31
C SER A 251 -27.97 49.00 48.15
N TRP A 252 -26.94 49.40 47.43
CA TRP A 252 -27.04 50.19 46.21
C TRP A 252 -26.25 49.52 45.10
N THR A 253 -26.86 49.40 43.93
CA THR A 253 -26.19 48.82 42.76
C THR A 253 -25.76 49.93 41.82
N PHE A 254 -24.48 49.96 41.46
CA PHE A 254 -23.98 50.75 40.33
C PHE A 254 -24.12 49.91 39.06
N PRO A 255 -25.06 50.21 38.16
CA PRO A 255 -25.25 49.44 36.94
C PRO A 255 -24.16 49.77 35.92
N GLN A 256 -23.61 48.75 35.25
CA GLN A 256 -22.69 48.84 34.11
C GLN A 256 -21.54 49.85 34.29
N VAL A 257 -20.68 49.64 35.28
CA VAL A 257 -19.58 50.55 35.59
C VAL A 257 -18.56 50.57 34.45
N SER A 258 -18.53 51.63 33.65
CA SER A 258 -17.69 51.76 32.44
C SER A 258 -16.54 52.76 32.55
N ALA A 259 -16.56 53.62 33.57
CA ALA A 259 -15.50 54.56 33.92
C ALA A 259 -15.35 54.65 35.46
N LEU A 260 -14.22 55.17 35.95
CA LEU A 260 -13.91 55.28 37.38
C LEU A 260 -15.06 55.97 38.14
N VAL A 261 -15.61 55.30 39.15
CA VAL A 261 -16.65 55.84 40.03
C VAL A 261 -16.06 56.11 41.40
N GLU A 262 -16.03 57.38 41.81
CA GLU A 262 -15.76 57.74 43.20
C GLU A 262 -17.09 57.83 43.95
N TYR A 263 -17.23 57.13 45.06
CA TYR A 263 -18.46 57.16 45.85
C TYR A 263 -18.18 57.22 47.35
N ARG A 264 -19.13 57.78 48.10
CA ARG A 264 -19.13 57.81 49.56
C ARG A 264 -20.55 57.72 50.08
N VAL A 265 -20.70 57.20 51.28
CA VAL A 265 -22.00 57.08 51.94
C VAL A 265 -22.11 58.16 53.01
N ARG A 266 -23.20 58.92 52.98
CA ARG A 266 -23.54 59.96 53.95
C ARG A 266 -24.86 59.64 54.61
N THR A 267 -24.94 59.84 55.92
CA THR A 267 -26.20 59.71 56.66
C THR A 267 -26.75 61.10 56.99
N PRO A 268 -28.08 61.26 57.15
CA PRO A 268 -28.70 62.55 57.45
C PRO A 268 -28.13 63.27 58.68
N GLU A 269 -27.56 62.50 59.62
CA GLU A 269 -26.99 62.97 60.88
C GLU A 269 -25.52 63.39 60.78
N GLY A 270 -24.94 63.41 59.57
CA GLY A 270 -23.60 63.93 59.28
C GLY A 270 -22.46 62.90 59.29
N ALA A 271 -22.74 61.61 59.55
CA ALA A 271 -21.74 60.56 59.45
C ALA A 271 -21.42 60.28 57.97
N THR A 272 -20.15 60.41 57.60
CA THR A 272 -19.67 60.20 56.23
C THR A 272 -18.66 59.06 56.24
N SER A 273 -18.80 58.10 55.33
CA SER A 273 -17.77 57.08 55.09
C SER A 273 -16.52 57.70 54.45
N PRO A 274 -15.36 57.03 54.47
CA PRO A 274 -14.27 57.33 53.55
C PRO A 274 -14.78 57.34 52.09
N SER A 275 -14.08 58.08 51.23
CA SER A 275 -14.32 57.99 49.78
C SER A 275 -13.75 56.67 49.26
N TYR A 276 -14.56 55.94 48.52
CA TYR A 276 -14.22 54.67 47.88
C TYR A 276 -14.20 54.84 46.37
N ARG A 277 -13.45 53.96 45.68
CA ARG A 277 -13.31 53.98 44.23
C ARG A 277 -13.70 52.64 43.64
N ILE A 278 -14.56 52.65 42.63
CA ILE A 278 -14.80 51.52 41.76
C ILE A 278 -14.02 51.79 40.47
N THR A 279 -12.94 51.04 40.27
CA THR A 279 -12.11 51.16 39.07
C THR A 279 -12.54 50.07 38.09
N PRO A 280 -13.15 50.42 36.94
CA PRO A 280 -13.39 49.43 35.90
C PRO A 280 -12.06 49.07 35.24
N VAL A 281 -11.72 47.80 35.26
CA VAL A 281 -10.59 47.21 34.55
C VAL A 281 -11.10 46.45 33.33
N ASP A 282 -10.35 46.47 32.24
CA ASP A 282 -10.69 45.67 31.07
C ASP A 282 -10.42 44.18 31.37
N PRO A 283 -11.32 43.26 30.97
CA PRO A 283 -11.08 41.84 31.19
C PRO A 283 -9.86 41.39 30.40
N LEU A 284 -9.15 40.38 30.91
CA LEU A 284 -8.10 39.74 30.12
C LEU A 284 -8.78 39.01 28.94
N PHE A 285 -8.45 39.41 27.71
CA PHE A 285 -8.90 38.74 26.50
C PHE A 285 -7.78 38.72 25.47
N VAL A 286 -7.82 37.72 24.58
CA VAL A 286 -6.93 37.65 23.42
C VAL A 286 -7.58 38.42 22.27
N SER A 287 -6.91 39.49 21.82
CA SER A 287 -7.41 40.41 20.79
C SER A 287 -7.10 39.95 19.37
N ASP A 288 -5.89 39.43 19.15
CA ASP A 288 -5.41 38.95 17.86
C ASP A 288 -4.73 37.58 18.07
N LEU A 289 -5.10 36.60 17.25
CA LEU A 289 -4.42 35.30 17.15
C LEU A 289 -4.14 35.03 15.67
N LEU A 290 -2.86 34.87 15.35
CA LEU A 290 -2.33 34.49 14.05
C LEU A 290 -1.60 33.16 14.21
N VAL A 291 -1.95 32.19 13.37
CA VAL A 291 -1.25 30.90 13.32
C VAL A 291 -0.84 30.63 11.88
N GLU A 292 0.46 30.61 11.63
CA GLU A 292 1.04 30.20 10.36
C GLU A 292 1.48 28.73 10.47
N VAL A 293 0.97 27.90 9.58
CA VAL A 293 1.32 26.49 9.43
C VAL A 293 2.42 26.38 8.38
N VAL A 294 3.63 26.02 8.82
CA VAL A 294 4.75 25.71 7.93
C VAL A 294 4.89 24.20 7.82
N TYR A 295 4.55 23.66 6.65
CA TYR A 295 4.66 22.23 6.37
C TYR A 295 6.13 21.80 6.17
N PRO A 296 6.45 20.51 6.41
CA PRO A 296 7.78 19.98 6.12
C PRO A 296 8.15 20.13 4.63
N PRO A 297 9.42 20.43 4.26
CA PRO A 297 9.78 20.68 2.87
C PRO A 297 9.47 19.55 1.88
N HIS A 298 9.52 18.28 2.31
CA HIS A 298 9.24 17.12 1.47
C HIS A 298 7.78 17.02 1.00
N THR A 299 6.84 17.68 1.69
CA THR A 299 5.41 17.61 1.31
C THR A 299 5.06 18.51 0.11
N GLY A 300 5.94 19.47 -0.22
CA GLY A 300 5.71 20.46 -1.28
C GLY A 300 4.54 21.42 -1.03
N MET A 301 3.96 21.44 0.18
CA MET A 301 2.82 22.28 0.52
C MET A 301 3.26 23.70 0.86
N ALA A 302 2.52 24.69 0.35
CA ALA A 302 2.74 26.10 0.69
C ALA A 302 2.28 26.38 2.13
N PRO A 303 2.92 27.31 2.86
CA PRO A 303 2.47 27.70 4.20
C PRO A 303 1.02 28.22 4.18
N GLU A 304 0.26 27.88 5.23
CA GLU A 304 -1.13 28.33 5.40
C GLU A 304 -1.25 29.25 6.61
N GLU A 305 -2.05 30.31 6.49
CA GLU A 305 -2.23 31.32 7.53
C GLU A 305 -3.67 31.35 8.04
N TYR A 306 -3.85 31.23 9.35
CA TYR A 306 -5.14 31.28 10.03
C TYR A 306 -5.21 32.46 11.00
N ARG A 307 -6.28 33.27 10.92
CA ARG A 307 -6.53 34.42 11.80
C ARG A 307 -7.81 34.22 12.60
N GLY A 308 -7.72 34.32 13.93
CA GLY A 308 -8.86 34.17 14.83
C GLY A 308 -9.21 32.70 15.10
N ASP A 309 -10.39 32.26 14.68
CA ASP A 309 -10.87 30.89 14.93
C ASP A 309 -10.17 29.89 14.02
N LEU A 310 -9.48 28.93 14.64
CA LEU A 310 -8.80 27.84 13.95
C LEU A 310 -9.80 26.71 13.64
N PRO A 311 -9.86 26.23 12.38
CA PRO A 311 -10.55 24.98 12.09
C PRO A 311 -9.77 23.79 12.69
N ALA A 312 -10.37 22.60 12.64
CA ALA A 312 -9.63 21.38 12.95
C ALA A 312 -8.44 21.22 11.97
N LEU A 313 -7.23 21.26 12.50
CA LEU A 313 -6.00 21.23 11.72
C LEU A 313 -5.56 19.79 11.48
N ARG A 314 -5.52 19.37 10.21
CA ARG A 314 -4.94 18.09 9.80
C ARG A 314 -3.54 18.34 9.27
N LEU A 315 -2.53 17.96 10.07
CA LEU A 315 -1.15 18.34 9.85
C LEU A 315 -0.28 17.10 9.61
N PRO A 316 0.55 17.07 8.54
CA PRO A 316 1.61 16.09 8.39
C PRO A 316 2.56 16.12 9.60
N ALA A 317 3.05 14.96 10.03
CA ALA A 317 4.03 14.86 11.10
C ALA A 317 5.26 15.74 10.82
N GLY A 318 5.67 16.55 11.81
CA GLY A 318 6.78 17.50 11.66
C GLY A 318 6.38 18.90 11.18
N SER A 319 5.09 19.15 10.91
CA SER A 319 4.58 20.51 10.63
C SER A 319 4.81 21.44 11.83
N ARG A 320 5.24 22.68 11.55
CA ARG A 320 5.53 23.69 12.57
C ARG A 320 4.45 24.78 12.54
N LEU A 321 3.88 25.07 13.70
CA LEU A 321 2.92 26.15 13.91
C LEU A 321 3.66 27.34 14.49
N HIS A 322 3.73 28.44 13.75
CA HIS A 322 4.17 29.73 14.26
C HIS A 322 2.94 30.47 14.78
N ILE A 323 2.93 30.75 16.07
CA ILE A 323 1.79 31.32 16.78
C ILE A 323 2.20 32.70 17.26
N GLU A 324 1.44 33.70 16.85
CA GLU A 324 1.60 35.08 17.27
C GLU A 324 0.27 35.64 17.73
N GLY A 325 0.30 36.49 18.75
CA GLY A 325 -0.91 37.16 19.18
C GLY A 325 -0.70 38.25 20.20
N ARG A 326 -1.80 38.91 20.53
CA ARG A 326 -1.83 40.03 21.48
C ARG A 326 -2.99 39.87 22.45
N ALA A 327 -2.72 40.04 23.74
CA ALA A 327 -3.72 40.13 24.79
C ALA A 327 -3.98 41.57 25.22
N SER A 328 -5.14 41.82 25.83
CA SER A 328 -5.55 43.14 26.35
C SER A 328 -4.75 43.61 27.57
N ARG A 329 -4.00 42.71 28.22
CA ARG A 329 -3.16 42.96 29.40
C ARG A 329 -1.86 42.15 29.32
N ARG A 330 -0.89 42.47 30.18
CA ARG A 330 0.38 41.75 30.29
C ARG A 330 0.19 40.33 30.82
N LEU A 331 0.83 39.36 30.17
CA LEU A 331 0.64 37.93 30.46
C LEU A 331 1.74 37.37 31.38
N SER A 332 1.35 36.74 32.49
CA SER A 332 2.25 35.92 33.32
C SER A 332 2.36 34.48 32.83
N VAL A 333 1.33 33.97 32.15
CA VAL A 333 1.31 32.65 31.53
C VAL A 333 0.63 32.76 30.16
N ALA A 334 1.27 32.16 29.15
CA ALA A 334 0.72 31.92 27.83
C ALA A 334 1.18 30.52 27.43
N GLU A 335 0.31 29.53 27.53
CA GLU A 335 0.65 28.14 27.22
C GLU A 335 -0.49 27.41 26.53
N ILE A 336 -0.11 26.42 25.72
CA ILE A 336 -1.03 25.48 25.09
C ILE A 336 -1.00 24.22 25.92
N THR A 337 -2.15 23.80 26.44
CA THR A 337 -2.28 22.65 27.33
C THR A 337 -3.12 21.55 26.68
N THR A 338 -2.96 20.31 27.14
CA THR A 338 -3.88 19.23 26.77
C THR A 338 -4.97 19.11 27.82
N ALA A 339 -6.18 18.71 27.41
CA ALA A 339 -7.30 18.45 28.33
C ALA A 339 -6.97 17.43 29.44
N SER A 340 -5.94 16.59 29.25
CA SER A 340 -5.44 15.59 30.22
C SER A 340 -4.40 16.14 31.21
N GLY A 341 -4.06 17.44 31.15
CA GLY A 341 -3.15 18.10 32.10
C GLY A 341 -1.66 17.79 31.92
N GLY A 342 -1.25 17.17 30.81
CA GLY A 342 0.14 16.74 30.59
C GLY A 342 0.84 17.47 29.45
N GLY A 343 1.91 18.21 29.78
CA GLY A 343 2.87 18.82 28.84
C GLY A 343 2.32 20.07 28.13
N GLY A 344 2.45 21.23 28.77
CA GLY A 344 2.11 22.51 28.16
C GLY A 344 3.27 23.07 27.32
N ILE A 345 2.99 23.61 26.12
CA ILE A 345 3.97 24.39 25.36
C ILE A 345 3.87 25.83 25.81
N SER A 346 4.92 26.35 26.45
CA SER A 346 4.99 27.75 26.84
C SER A 346 5.35 28.62 25.65
N LEU A 347 4.59 29.70 25.44
CA LEU A 347 4.85 30.73 24.46
C LEU A 347 5.74 31.81 25.09
N ALA A 348 6.66 32.37 24.31
CA ALA A 348 7.44 33.54 24.69
C ALA A 348 6.51 34.76 24.79
N ARG A 349 6.82 35.67 25.73
CA ARG A 349 5.95 36.79 26.09
C ARG A 349 6.77 38.07 26.13
N ASP A 350 6.26 39.11 25.49
CA ASP A 350 6.79 40.47 25.53
C ASP A 350 5.66 41.46 25.81
N GLY A 351 5.47 41.76 27.11
CA GLY A 351 4.37 42.59 27.60
C GLY A 351 2.99 41.98 27.26
N GLU A 352 2.29 42.61 26.32
CA GLU A 352 0.96 42.22 25.83
C GLU A 352 1.02 41.26 24.64
N ARG A 353 2.20 41.02 24.07
CA ARG A 353 2.37 40.09 22.93
C ARG A 353 2.84 38.73 23.42
N PHE A 354 2.42 37.70 22.68
CA PHE A 354 2.96 36.36 22.82
C PHE A 354 3.33 35.80 21.45
N GLU A 355 4.43 35.05 21.41
CA GLU A 355 4.93 34.38 20.23
C GLU A 355 5.46 32.99 20.59
N GLY A 356 5.36 32.03 19.69
CA GLY A 356 5.98 30.74 19.91
C GLY A 356 5.90 29.84 18.69
N THR A 357 6.77 28.84 18.67
CA THR A 357 6.75 27.79 17.66
C THR A 357 6.39 26.47 18.31
N TRP A 358 5.39 25.79 17.77
CA TRP A 358 4.93 24.51 18.27
C TRP A 358 4.93 23.46 17.15
N THR A 359 5.54 22.31 17.41
CA THR A 359 5.46 21.12 16.55
C THR A 359 4.59 20.07 17.24
N PRO A 360 3.34 19.83 16.78
CA PRO A 360 2.48 18.83 17.37
C PRO A 360 3.06 17.42 17.21
N GLY A 361 3.31 16.73 18.33
CA GLY A 361 3.81 15.35 18.33
C GLY A 361 2.73 14.27 18.43
N ARG A 362 1.49 14.65 18.74
CA ARG A 362 0.35 13.72 18.87
C ARG A 362 -0.96 14.41 18.50
N SER A 363 -1.91 13.63 18.00
CA SER A 363 -3.28 14.07 17.74
C SER A 363 -4.04 14.29 19.04
N GLY A 364 -4.88 15.31 19.09
CA GLY A 364 -5.69 15.62 20.27
C GLY A 364 -6.27 17.02 20.25
N ARG A 365 -7.05 17.31 21.30
CA ARG A 365 -7.61 18.63 21.56
C ARG A 365 -6.71 19.40 22.51
N PHE A 366 -6.35 20.62 22.13
CA PHE A 366 -5.45 21.47 22.88
C PHE A 366 -6.17 22.76 23.30
N ASP A 367 -6.11 23.05 24.59
CA ASP A 367 -6.75 24.20 25.23
C ASP A 367 -5.72 25.31 25.46
N TRP A 368 -6.13 26.55 25.25
CA TRP A 368 -5.32 27.72 25.55
C TRP A 368 -5.41 28.07 27.03
N ARG A 369 -4.28 28.47 27.63
CA ARG A 369 -4.24 29.01 28.98
C ARG A 369 -3.48 30.33 29.02
N PHE A 370 -4.20 31.39 29.34
CA PHE A 370 -3.67 32.74 29.52
C PHE A 370 -3.95 33.23 30.93
N LEU A 371 -2.92 33.69 31.63
CA LEU A 371 -3.02 34.35 32.94
C LEU A 371 -2.33 35.71 32.89
N ASP A 372 -2.90 36.72 33.55
CA ASP A 372 -2.24 38.02 33.76
C ASP A 372 -1.24 37.98 34.94
N GLU A 373 -0.51 39.07 35.16
CA GLU A 373 0.45 39.23 36.28
C GLU A 373 -0.15 39.02 37.67
N ASP A 374 -1.47 39.21 37.82
CA ASP A 374 -2.19 39.08 39.08
C ASP A 374 -2.86 37.70 39.26
N GLY A 375 -2.70 36.80 38.28
CA GLY A 375 -3.28 35.46 38.27
C GLY A 375 -4.72 35.39 37.76
N GLY A 376 -5.24 36.47 37.17
CA GLY A 376 -6.53 36.53 36.49
C GLY A 376 -6.54 35.71 35.20
N VAL A 377 -7.60 34.91 35.01
CA VAL A 377 -7.82 34.11 33.79
C VAL A 377 -8.41 34.96 32.67
N ALA A 378 -8.13 34.59 31.42
CA ALA A 378 -8.76 35.23 30.27
C ALA A 378 -10.26 34.91 30.23
N GLU A 379 -11.10 35.94 30.23
CA GLU A 379 -12.56 35.79 30.15
C GLU A 379 -13.02 35.45 28.72
N ILE A 380 -12.30 35.97 27.73
CA ILE A 380 -12.49 35.65 26.31
C ILE A 380 -11.17 35.11 25.78
N GLN A 381 -11.12 33.80 25.58
CA GLN A 381 -9.99 33.07 25.00
C GLN A 381 -10.39 32.41 23.68
N PRO A 382 -9.43 32.15 22.78
CA PRO A 382 -9.70 31.41 21.55
C PRO A 382 -10.28 30.01 21.85
N PRO A 383 -11.08 29.42 20.95
CA PRO A 383 -11.57 28.07 21.13
C PRO A 383 -10.39 27.08 21.14
N PRO A 384 -10.57 25.91 21.78
CA PRO A 384 -9.56 24.86 21.75
C PRO A 384 -9.30 24.41 20.30
N VAL A 385 -8.03 24.14 19.98
CA VAL A 385 -7.62 23.68 18.66
C VAL A 385 -7.60 22.15 18.62
N ASP A 386 -8.30 21.58 17.65
CA ASP A 386 -8.25 20.15 17.35
C ASP A 386 -7.13 19.91 16.32
N VAL A 387 -6.10 19.17 16.72
CA VAL A 387 -4.97 18.84 15.83
C VAL A 387 -4.97 17.33 15.57
N LEU A 388 -5.00 16.96 14.29
CA LEU A 388 -4.80 15.60 13.82
C LEU A 388 -3.43 15.51 13.14
N VAL A 389 -2.48 14.87 13.81
CA VAL A 389 -1.16 14.58 13.24
C VAL A 389 -1.27 13.32 12.39
N VAL A 390 -0.98 13.45 11.09
CA VAL A 390 -0.98 12.35 10.13
C VAL A 390 0.47 11.96 9.86
N PRO A 391 0.90 10.73 10.20
CA PRO A 391 2.23 10.25 9.85
C PRO A 391 2.36 10.09 8.33
N ASP A 392 3.59 10.20 7.86
CA ASP A 392 3.95 9.98 6.45
C ASP A 392 3.82 8.50 6.10
N SER A 393 3.23 8.19 4.94
CA SER A 393 2.99 6.82 4.51
C SER A 393 4.23 6.25 3.82
N ALA A 394 4.47 4.94 3.93
CA ALA A 394 5.50 4.32 3.11
C ALA A 394 5.04 4.24 1.65
N PRO A 395 5.96 4.32 0.67
CA PRO A 395 5.60 4.28 -0.74
C PRO A 395 5.06 2.90 -1.11
N ALA A 396 4.10 2.83 -2.03
CA ALA A 396 3.61 1.58 -2.57
C ALA A 396 4.32 1.26 -3.88
N ILE A 397 4.67 -0.01 -4.10
CA ILE A 397 5.32 -0.49 -5.33
C ILE A 397 4.81 -1.88 -5.72
N SER A 398 4.62 -2.10 -7.01
CA SER A 398 4.26 -3.40 -7.59
C SER A 398 4.92 -3.61 -8.96
N ILE A 399 5.11 -4.87 -9.33
CA ILE A 399 5.50 -5.29 -10.69
C ILE A 399 4.27 -5.99 -11.29
N PRO A 400 3.35 -5.28 -11.95
CA PRO A 400 2.17 -5.89 -12.59
C PRO A 400 2.51 -6.83 -13.75
N VAL A 401 3.62 -6.61 -14.47
CA VAL A 401 4.06 -7.47 -15.58
C VAL A 401 5.52 -7.87 -15.38
N PRO A 402 5.83 -9.19 -15.37
CA PRO A 402 4.93 -10.33 -15.54
C PRO A 402 4.04 -10.61 -14.31
N GLY A 403 4.36 -10.07 -13.14
CA GLY A 403 3.54 -10.20 -11.92
C GLY A 403 3.55 -11.58 -11.25
N ARG A 404 4.31 -12.53 -11.81
CA ARG A 404 4.51 -13.90 -11.31
C ARG A 404 5.88 -14.42 -11.71
N ASP A 405 6.28 -15.50 -11.06
CA ASP A 405 7.44 -16.30 -11.48
C ASP A 405 7.15 -16.91 -12.85
N THR A 406 8.13 -16.89 -13.74
CA THR A 406 7.96 -17.32 -15.13
C THR A 406 9.29 -17.79 -15.72
N ILE A 407 9.25 -18.23 -16.97
CA ILE A 407 10.42 -18.69 -17.71
C ILE A 407 11.03 -17.48 -18.43
N LEU A 408 12.36 -17.40 -18.45
CA LEU A 408 13.08 -16.37 -19.17
C LEU A 408 12.89 -16.57 -20.69
N PRO A 409 12.52 -15.55 -21.47
CA PRO A 409 12.43 -15.67 -22.93
C PRO A 409 13.79 -16.05 -23.53
N VAL A 410 13.79 -16.75 -24.67
CA VAL A 410 15.02 -17.14 -25.41
C VAL A 410 15.88 -15.92 -25.75
N SER A 411 15.26 -14.78 -26.04
CA SER A 411 15.95 -13.49 -26.26
C SER A 411 16.77 -12.97 -25.05
N LEU A 412 16.66 -13.60 -23.87
CA LEU A 412 17.28 -13.18 -22.60
C LEU A 412 16.91 -11.74 -22.17
N LYS A 413 15.81 -11.21 -22.71
CA LYS A 413 15.32 -9.85 -22.48
C LYS A 413 13.90 -9.90 -21.94
N GLN A 414 13.75 -9.59 -20.65
CA GLN A 414 12.45 -9.61 -19.98
C GLN A 414 11.91 -8.18 -19.82
N PRO A 415 10.86 -7.79 -20.57
CA PRO A 415 10.19 -6.51 -20.34
C PRO A 415 9.41 -6.56 -19.02
N LEU A 416 9.55 -5.51 -18.21
CA LEU A 416 8.87 -5.36 -16.93
C LEU A 416 8.02 -4.08 -16.93
N ILE A 417 6.98 -4.07 -16.10
CA ILE A 417 6.25 -2.84 -15.76
C ILE A 417 6.31 -2.68 -14.26
N LEU A 418 6.85 -1.56 -13.78
CA LEU A 418 6.86 -1.19 -12.36
C LEU A 418 5.90 -0.02 -12.17
N GLU A 419 5.01 -0.16 -11.21
CA GLU A 419 4.09 0.90 -10.78
C GLU A 419 4.41 1.26 -9.33
N SER A 420 4.61 2.54 -9.05
CA SER A 420 4.81 3.04 -7.70
C SER A 420 4.07 4.35 -7.47
N HIS A 421 3.56 4.54 -6.25
CA HIS A 421 2.87 5.76 -5.83
C HIS A 421 3.13 6.09 -4.37
N ASP A 422 3.09 7.38 -4.06
CA ASP A 422 3.32 7.94 -2.73
C ASP A 422 2.45 9.19 -2.52
N ASP A 423 2.13 9.52 -1.27
CA ASP A 423 1.29 10.67 -0.92
C ASP A 423 2.02 12.02 -1.06
N TYR A 424 3.33 12.07 -0.77
CA TYR A 424 4.14 13.30 -0.84
C TYR A 424 5.22 13.29 -1.92
N GLY A 425 5.70 12.13 -2.35
CA GLY A 425 6.57 11.98 -3.51
C GLY A 425 7.62 10.88 -3.36
N LEU A 426 8.02 10.31 -4.49
CA LEU A 426 9.07 9.31 -4.61
C LEU A 426 10.41 9.98 -4.91
N SER A 427 11.47 9.59 -4.20
CA SER A 427 12.83 10.02 -4.53
C SER A 427 13.50 9.09 -5.53
N ARG A 428 13.33 7.78 -5.39
CA ARG A 428 14.00 6.81 -6.25
C ARG A 428 13.16 5.55 -6.45
N LEU A 429 13.28 4.97 -7.64
CA LEU A 429 12.78 3.65 -7.97
C LEU A 429 13.94 2.80 -8.47
N GLU A 430 14.12 1.61 -7.94
CA GLU A 430 15.21 0.72 -8.33
C GLU A 430 14.70 -0.68 -8.66
N LEU A 431 15.24 -1.29 -9.70
CA LEU A 431 15.11 -2.71 -10.02
C LEU A 431 16.40 -3.40 -9.59
N VAL A 432 16.28 -4.43 -8.78
CA VAL A 432 17.42 -5.24 -8.32
C VAL A 432 17.26 -6.63 -8.90
N ALA A 433 18.28 -7.14 -9.58
CA ALA A 433 18.28 -8.47 -10.18
C ALA A 433 19.62 -9.18 -9.93
N TYR A 434 19.59 -10.51 -9.78
CA TYR A 434 20.80 -11.32 -9.58
C TYR A 434 20.61 -12.76 -10.05
N ARG A 435 21.70 -13.37 -10.49
CA ARG A 435 21.78 -14.79 -10.90
C ARG A 435 21.94 -15.70 -9.68
N VAL A 436 21.25 -16.83 -9.70
CA VAL A 436 21.47 -17.98 -8.83
C VAL A 436 21.72 -19.18 -9.73
N THR A 437 22.87 -19.82 -9.56
CA THR A 437 23.26 -20.98 -10.38
C THR A 437 22.44 -22.22 -10.04
N VAL A 438 22.44 -23.22 -10.92
CA VAL A 438 21.83 -24.56 -10.67
C VAL A 438 22.31 -25.18 -9.34
N PHE A 439 23.55 -24.91 -8.94
CA PHE A 439 24.15 -25.39 -7.68
C PHE A 439 23.76 -24.55 -6.45
N GLY A 440 22.93 -23.53 -6.62
CA GLY A 440 22.45 -22.65 -5.56
C GLY A 440 23.43 -21.52 -5.18
N GLU A 441 24.47 -21.28 -5.97
CA GLU A 441 25.39 -20.16 -5.72
C GLU A 441 24.78 -18.84 -6.16
N ARG A 442 24.86 -17.82 -5.30
CA ARG A 442 24.29 -16.50 -5.54
C ARG A 442 25.36 -15.50 -5.97
N HIS A 443 25.15 -14.84 -7.11
CA HIS A 443 26.01 -13.77 -7.60
C HIS A 443 25.66 -12.39 -7.00
N GLU A 444 26.56 -11.42 -7.16
CA GLU A 444 26.32 -10.04 -6.71
C GLU A 444 25.09 -9.43 -7.39
N PRO A 445 24.22 -8.72 -6.65
CA PRO A 445 23.06 -8.07 -7.24
C PRO A 445 23.41 -6.86 -8.10
N THR A 446 22.82 -6.83 -9.29
CA THR A 446 22.82 -5.67 -10.18
C THR A 446 21.63 -4.77 -9.82
N VAL A 447 21.88 -3.47 -9.68
CA VAL A 447 20.87 -2.47 -9.31
C VAL A 447 20.73 -1.44 -10.42
N GLN A 448 19.52 -1.31 -10.96
CA GLN A 448 19.14 -0.29 -11.93
C GLN A 448 18.23 0.74 -11.25
N GLY A 449 18.67 1.99 -11.11
CA GLY A 449 17.93 3.03 -10.40
C GLY A 449 17.49 4.20 -11.28
N LEU A 450 16.30 4.73 -11.00
CA LEU A 450 15.73 5.95 -11.59
C LEU A 450 15.47 6.98 -10.49
N ASP A 451 16.00 8.19 -10.66
CA ASP A 451 15.68 9.33 -9.79
C ASP A 451 14.34 9.94 -10.22
N LEU A 452 13.41 10.01 -9.27
CA LEU A 452 12.03 10.45 -9.49
C LEU A 452 11.77 11.89 -9.01
N ALA A 453 12.78 12.54 -8.42
CA ALA A 453 12.79 13.95 -8.04
C ALA A 453 11.53 14.44 -7.28
N GLY A 454 10.90 13.57 -6.47
CA GLY A 454 9.71 13.89 -5.67
C GLY A 454 8.37 13.76 -6.41
N THR A 455 8.30 13.01 -7.51
CA THR A 455 7.03 12.74 -8.19
C THR A 455 6.12 11.81 -7.38
N ARG A 456 4.81 12.10 -7.31
CA ARG A 456 3.84 11.31 -6.51
C ARG A 456 3.52 9.92 -7.05
N GLY A 457 3.95 9.61 -8.26
CA GLY A 457 3.78 8.29 -8.83
C GLY A 457 4.53 8.14 -10.13
N ALA A 458 5.02 6.92 -10.35
CA ALA A 458 5.84 6.55 -11.49
C ALA A 458 5.31 5.23 -12.07
N LEU A 459 5.23 5.19 -13.40
CA LEU A 459 5.00 3.98 -14.17
C LEU A 459 6.18 3.87 -15.13
N VAL A 460 7.04 2.89 -14.91
CA VAL A 460 8.26 2.69 -15.70
C VAL A 460 8.25 1.31 -16.34
N ARG A 461 8.90 1.20 -17.50
CA ARG A 461 8.93 -0.02 -18.31
C ARG A 461 10.36 -0.47 -18.58
N PRO A 462 11.15 -0.84 -17.54
CA PRO A 462 12.52 -1.27 -17.76
C PRO A 462 12.55 -2.60 -18.52
N LEU A 463 13.55 -2.76 -19.36
CA LEU A 463 13.91 -4.03 -19.97
C LEU A 463 15.01 -4.66 -19.12
N LEU A 464 14.73 -5.81 -18.52
CA LEU A 464 15.73 -6.61 -17.83
C LEU A 464 16.47 -7.44 -18.88
N ASP A 465 17.63 -6.95 -19.30
CA ASP A 465 18.52 -7.62 -20.25
C ASP A 465 19.58 -8.42 -19.46
N VAL A 466 19.55 -9.74 -19.64
CA VAL A 466 20.49 -10.68 -19.01
C VAL A 466 21.33 -11.43 -20.06
N SER A 467 21.36 -10.97 -21.32
CA SER A 467 22.14 -11.60 -22.38
C SER A 467 23.63 -11.70 -22.03
N GLY A 468 24.18 -10.70 -21.33
CA GLY A 468 25.58 -10.68 -20.89
C GLY A 468 25.88 -11.44 -19.59
N TRP A 469 24.93 -12.21 -19.04
CA TRP A 469 25.09 -12.86 -17.73
C TRP A 469 25.61 -14.30 -17.80
N GLU A 470 25.87 -14.80 -19.01
CA GLU A 470 26.37 -16.16 -19.29
C GLU A 470 25.55 -17.22 -18.53
N LEU A 471 24.22 -17.11 -18.62
CA LEU A 471 23.30 -18.02 -17.94
C LEU A 471 23.43 -19.41 -18.54
N LEU A 472 23.55 -20.42 -17.68
CA LEU A 472 23.50 -21.81 -18.10
C LEU A 472 22.05 -22.32 -18.00
N PRO A 473 21.66 -23.33 -18.80
CA PRO A 473 20.36 -23.97 -18.66
C PRO A 473 20.11 -24.41 -17.22
N GLY A 474 18.93 -24.06 -16.68
CA GLY A 474 18.56 -24.31 -15.28
C GLY A 474 18.93 -23.21 -14.27
N ASP A 475 19.75 -22.22 -14.65
CA ASP A 475 19.99 -21.06 -13.79
C ASP A 475 18.71 -20.25 -13.56
N THR A 476 18.68 -19.50 -12.46
CA THR A 476 17.55 -18.63 -12.14
C THR A 476 17.99 -17.19 -11.95
N VAL A 477 17.27 -16.26 -12.56
CA VAL A 477 17.40 -14.83 -12.32
C VAL A 477 16.32 -14.40 -11.32
N ARG A 478 16.75 -13.93 -10.16
CA ARG A 478 15.86 -13.40 -9.12
C ARG A 478 15.84 -11.89 -9.19
N TYR A 479 14.65 -11.30 -9.17
CA TYR A 479 14.52 -9.85 -9.24
C TYR A 479 13.41 -9.30 -8.34
N PHE A 480 13.57 -8.08 -7.87
CA PHE A 480 12.57 -7.33 -7.13
C PHE A 480 12.75 -5.84 -7.37
N ALA A 481 11.71 -5.05 -7.12
CA ALA A 481 11.79 -3.60 -7.20
C ALA A 481 11.73 -2.96 -5.81
N ARG A 482 12.40 -1.81 -5.68
CA ARG A 482 12.52 -1.00 -4.48
C ARG A 482 12.07 0.43 -4.76
N ALA A 483 11.11 0.94 -4.00
CA ALA A 483 10.72 2.35 -4.02
C ALA A 483 11.21 3.04 -2.76
N VAL A 484 11.72 4.27 -2.91
CA VAL A 484 12.19 5.12 -1.83
C VAL A 484 11.41 6.43 -1.89
N ASP A 485 10.79 6.83 -0.77
CA ASP A 485 10.06 8.09 -0.66
C ASP A 485 11.02 9.31 -0.63
N ASN A 486 10.45 10.52 -0.61
CA ASN A 486 11.20 11.77 -0.44
C ASN A 486 11.23 12.24 1.03
N SER A 487 10.80 11.40 1.97
CA SER A 487 10.72 11.76 3.38
C SER A 487 12.12 11.85 4.03
N PRO A 488 12.28 12.58 5.14
CA PRO A 488 13.55 12.65 5.85
C PRO A 488 14.00 11.29 6.41
N ALA A 489 13.06 10.38 6.66
CA ALA A 489 13.33 9.03 7.12
C ALA A 489 13.74 8.09 5.97
N ARG A 490 13.52 8.49 4.70
CA ARG A 490 13.74 7.69 3.49
C ARG A 490 13.10 6.32 3.62
N GLN A 491 11.78 6.28 3.76
CA GLN A 491 11.08 5.00 3.89
C GLN A 491 11.24 4.22 2.58
N GLU A 492 11.56 2.94 2.70
CA GLU A 492 11.78 2.03 1.58
C GLU A 492 10.73 0.92 1.60
N THR A 493 10.18 0.60 0.42
CA THR A 493 9.27 -0.54 0.22
C THR A 493 9.80 -1.42 -0.91
N PHE A 494 9.66 -2.73 -0.73
CA PHE A 494 10.12 -3.74 -1.68
C PHE A 494 8.92 -4.52 -2.22
N THR A 495 9.00 -4.94 -3.47
CA THR A 495 8.12 -6.01 -3.97
C THR A 495 8.54 -7.35 -3.37
N ARG A 496 7.70 -8.38 -3.54
CA ARG A 496 8.21 -9.76 -3.44
C ARG A 496 9.31 -9.97 -4.47
N GLU A 497 10.16 -10.94 -4.18
CA GLU A 497 11.11 -11.45 -5.16
C GLU A 497 10.38 -12.32 -6.18
N PHE A 498 10.70 -12.12 -7.44
CA PHE A 498 10.22 -12.87 -8.58
C PHE A 498 11.36 -13.69 -9.17
N VAL A 499 11.03 -14.86 -9.70
CA VAL A 499 12.00 -15.77 -10.31
C VAL A 499 11.74 -15.88 -11.81
N LEU A 500 12.79 -15.63 -12.60
CA LEU A 500 12.88 -16.02 -14.01
C LEU A 500 13.77 -17.25 -14.09
N ARG A 501 13.22 -18.38 -14.50
CA ARG A 501 14.01 -19.59 -14.71
C ARG A 501 14.50 -19.63 -16.15
N MET A 502 15.80 -19.81 -16.35
CA MET A 502 16.33 -20.12 -17.67
C MET A 502 15.79 -21.49 -18.08
N PRO A 503 15.14 -21.64 -19.26
CA PRO A 503 14.71 -22.94 -19.73
C PRO A 503 15.87 -23.94 -19.68
N GLY A 504 15.58 -25.18 -19.28
CA GLY A 504 16.56 -26.26 -19.36
C GLY A 504 16.86 -26.62 -20.83
N ALA A 505 17.92 -27.38 -21.08
CA ALA A 505 18.27 -27.81 -22.43
C ALA A 505 17.10 -28.54 -23.14
N ALA A 506 16.40 -29.43 -22.42
CA ALA A 506 15.20 -30.10 -22.92
C ALA A 506 13.99 -29.17 -23.17
N GLU A 507 13.92 -28.01 -22.51
CA GLU A 507 12.87 -27.01 -22.79
C GLU A 507 13.22 -26.15 -24.00
N LEU A 508 14.51 -25.83 -24.19
CA LEU A 508 14.99 -25.15 -25.40
C LEU A 508 14.74 -26.04 -26.63
N ARG A 509 15.19 -27.31 -26.58
CA ARG A 509 14.94 -28.30 -27.65
C ARG A 509 13.45 -28.41 -28.00
N ARG A 510 12.57 -28.50 -27.00
CA ARG A 510 11.12 -28.51 -27.22
C ARG A 510 10.59 -27.25 -27.90
N GLY A 511 10.99 -26.07 -27.47
CA GLY A 511 10.54 -24.83 -28.11
C GLY A 511 11.03 -24.73 -29.56
N ALA A 512 12.23 -25.25 -29.80
CA ALA A 512 12.85 -25.32 -31.10
C ALA A 512 12.08 -26.32 -32.03
N GLU A 513 11.73 -27.50 -31.53
CA GLU A 513 10.86 -28.50 -32.20
C GLU A 513 9.46 -27.93 -32.52
N GLU A 514 8.84 -27.21 -31.58
CA GLU A 514 7.53 -26.57 -31.80
C GLU A 514 7.58 -25.48 -32.90
N GLU A 515 8.68 -24.72 -32.97
CA GLU A 515 8.89 -23.73 -34.05
C GLU A 515 9.17 -24.43 -35.40
N LEU A 516 9.90 -25.56 -35.41
CA LEU A 516 10.10 -26.40 -36.59
C LEU A 516 8.77 -26.92 -37.14
N ASP A 517 7.92 -27.47 -36.28
CA ASP A 517 6.60 -27.99 -36.64
C ASP A 517 5.71 -26.87 -37.22
N ALA A 518 5.66 -25.73 -36.55
CA ALA A 518 4.89 -24.58 -37.02
C ALA A 518 5.38 -24.07 -38.39
N MET A 519 6.69 -24.10 -38.61
CA MET A 519 7.29 -23.75 -39.90
C MET A 519 6.90 -24.76 -41.00
N ALA A 520 6.94 -26.06 -40.71
CA ALA A 520 6.55 -27.12 -41.64
C ALA A 520 5.09 -26.98 -42.09
N GLU A 521 4.17 -26.69 -41.16
CA GLU A 521 2.76 -26.44 -41.46
C GLU A 521 2.59 -25.19 -42.33
N ARG A 522 3.31 -24.12 -42.03
CA ARG A 522 3.20 -22.87 -42.79
C ARG A 522 3.77 -22.98 -44.20
N LEU A 523 4.88 -23.69 -44.38
CA LEU A 523 5.43 -24.00 -45.69
C LEU A 523 4.48 -24.89 -46.51
N GLN A 524 3.73 -25.79 -45.86
CA GLN A 524 2.69 -26.57 -46.52
C GLN A 524 1.53 -25.71 -47.02
N GLU A 525 1.07 -24.77 -46.20
CA GLU A 525 0.04 -23.81 -46.64
C GLU A 525 0.53 -22.97 -47.81
N LEU A 526 1.80 -22.53 -47.77
CA LEU A 526 2.42 -21.80 -48.86
C LEU A 526 2.51 -22.64 -50.14
N ALA A 527 2.92 -23.90 -50.05
CA ALA A 527 2.98 -24.82 -51.20
C ALA A 527 1.59 -25.06 -51.81
N ALA A 528 0.56 -25.24 -50.98
CA ALA A 528 -0.82 -25.39 -51.43
C ALA A 528 -1.35 -24.12 -52.13
N GLN A 529 -1.06 -22.95 -51.58
CA GLN A 529 -1.41 -21.66 -52.20
C GLN A 529 -0.66 -21.46 -53.53
N ALA A 530 0.63 -21.79 -53.58
CA ALA A 530 1.41 -21.72 -54.82
C ALA A 530 0.84 -22.66 -55.90
N ALA A 531 0.39 -23.86 -55.51
CA ALA A 531 -0.25 -24.80 -56.43
C ALA A 531 -1.58 -24.27 -56.98
N GLU A 532 -2.44 -23.70 -56.12
CA GLU A 532 -3.70 -23.07 -56.53
C GLU A 532 -3.44 -21.91 -57.52
N GLN A 533 -2.44 -21.08 -57.23
CA GLN A 533 -2.05 -19.95 -58.08
C GLN A 533 -1.56 -20.38 -59.46
N VAL A 534 -0.79 -21.48 -59.53
CA VAL A 534 -0.36 -22.08 -60.81
C VAL A 534 -1.57 -22.54 -61.62
N ASP A 535 -2.53 -23.22 -60.99
CA ASP A 535 -3.73 -23.71 -61.66
C ASP A 535 -4.61 -22.56 -62.18
N GLU A 536 -4.83 -21.50 -61.39
CA GLU A 536 -5.56 -20.31 -61.82
C GLU A 536 -4.87 -19.62 -63.00
N THR A 537 -3.54 -19.41 -62.91
CA THR A 537 -2.77 -18.76 -63.98
C THR A 537 -2.77 -19.59 -65.27
N ARG A 538 -2.75 -20.93 -65.14
CA ARG A 538 -2.83 -21.86 -66.27
C ARG A 538 -4.22 -21.87 -66.91
N ASP A 539 -5.29 -21.77 -66.12
CA ASP A 539 -6.64 -21.67 -66.65
C ASP A 539 -6.84 -20.36 -67.40
N LEU A 540 -6.34 -19.24 -66.86
CA LEU A 540 -6.30 -17.94 -67.56
C LEU A 540 -5.51 -18.03 -68.87
N GLN A 541 -4.36 -18.71 -68.86
CA GLN A 541 -3.57 -18.95 -70.07
C GLN A 541 -4.36 -19.75 -71.13
N ARG A 542 -5.03 -20.84 -70.71
CA ARG A 542 -5.85 -21.70 -71.61
C ARG A 542 -7.01 -20.92 -72.21
N GLU A 543 -7.68 -20.11 -71.39
CA GLU A 543 -8.79 -19.26 -71.84
C GLU A 543 -8.32 -18.22 -72.85
N ALA A 544 -7.20 -17.54 -72.57
CA ALA A 544 -6.59 -16.59 -73.49
C ALA A 544 -6.24 -17.23 -74.85
N GLN A 545 -5.63 -18.43 -74.84
CA GLN A 545 -5.30 -19.18 -76.06
C GLN A 545 -6.53 -19.68 -76.84
N GLY A 546 -7.55 -20.17 -76.12
CA GLY A 546 -8.81 -20.64 -76.69
C GLY A 546 -9.59 -19.53 -77.40
N GLU A 547 -9.57 -18.33 -76.84
CA GLU A 547 -10.17 -17.14 -77.46
C GLU A 547 -9.36 -16.60 -78.62
N GLU A 548 -8.02 -16.65 -78.60
CA GLU A 548 -7.22 -16.24 -79.75
C GLU A 548 -7.52 -17.10 -81.00
N ALA A 549 -7.81 -18.39 -80.79
CA ALA A 549 -8.28 -19.31 -81.83
C ALA A 549 -9.69 -18.96 -82.33
N GLN A 550 -10.59 -18.48 -81.47
CA GLN A 550 -11.93 -18.00 -81.85
C GLN A 550 -11.91 -16.62 -82.52
N ARG A 551 -11.04 -15.69 -82.08
CA ARG A 551 -10.80 -14.36 -82.70
C ARG A 551 -10.27 -14.51 -84.13
N LYS A 552 -9.41 -15.51 -84.39
CA LYS A 552 -8.96 -15.89 -85.74
C LYS A 552 -10.10 -16.46 -86.62
N SER A 553 -11.23 -16.87 -86.03
CA SER A 553 -12.37 -17.51 -86.71
C SER A 553 -13.52 -16.54 -87.09
N GLY A 554 -13.45 -15.26 -86.72
CA GLY A 554 -14.10 -14.16 -87.46
C GLY A 554 -15.53 -13.75 -87.10
N ASP A 555 -16.12 -14.14 -85.96
CA ASP A 555 -17.44 -13.64 -85.53
C ASP A 555 -17.53 -13.52 -83.99
N GLY A 556 -17.81 -12.32 -83.46
CA GLY A 556 -18.10 -12.10 -82.03
C GLY A 556 -17.38 -10.91 -81.37
N SER A 557 -18.15 -10.09 -80.65
CA SER A 557 -17.90 -8.69 -80.24
C SER A 557 -17.12 -8.44 -78.94
N GLU A 558 -16.51 -7.23 -78.89
CA GLU A 558 -15.74 -6.49 -77.87
C GLU A 558 -16.24 -6.44 -76.40
N ALA A 559 -17.17 -7.30 -75.95
CA ALA A 559 -17.75 -7.25 -74.60
C ALA A 559 -17.08 -8.17 -73.55
N MET A 560 -16.17 -9.07 -73.96
CA MET A 560 -15.51 -10.06 -73.08
C MET A 560 -14.18 -9.55 -72.45
N ASP A 561 -13.72 -8.35 -72.78
CA ASP A 561 -12.37 -7.84 -72.45
C ASP A 561 -12.25 -7.19 -71.04
N PHE A 562 -13.35 -6.83 -70.38
CA PHE A 562 -13.30 -6.22 -69.04
C PHE A 562 -13.27 -7.27 -67.92
N GLU A 563 -14.04 -8.35 -68.05
CA GLU A 563 -14.08 -9.46 -67.08
C GLU A 563 -12.71 -10.13 -66.97
N GLN A 564 -12.06 -10.40 -68.11
CA GLN A 564 -10.69 -10.91 -68.21
C GLN A 564 -9.64 -10.00 -67.57
N ARG A 565 -9.79 -8.67 -67.72
CA ARG A 565 -8.89 -7.70 -67.10
C ARG A 565 -9.05 -7.66 -65.58
N GLU A 566 -10.27 -7.85 -65.07
CA GLU A 566 -10.52 -7.91 -63.64
C GLU A 566 -10.02 -9.22 -63.04
N GLU A 567 -10.24 -10.37 -63.69
CA GLU A 567 -9.70 -11.67 -63.28
C GLU A 567 -8.18 -11.67 -63.25
N LEU A 568 -7.54 -11.09 -64.27
CA LEU A 568 -6.08 -11.00 -64.29
C LEU A 568 -5.52 -10.00 -63.27
N LYS A 569 -6.24 -8.90 -62.99
CA LYS A 569 -5.89 -8.00 -61.88
C LYS A 569 -6.01 -8.71 -60.54
N ARG A 570 -7.04 -9.54 -60.35
CA ARG A 570 -7.21 -10.36 -59.14
C ARG A 570 -6.05 -11.34 -58.97
N ALA A 571 -5.69 -12.08 -60.03
CA ALA A 571 -4.56 -13.00 -60.01
C ALA A 571 -3.22 -12.28 -59.70
N LEU A 572 -3.02 -11.06 -60.21
CA LEU A 572 -1.84 -10.24 -59.88
C LEU A 572 -1.85 -9.73 -58.42
N GLU A 573 -3.02 -9.39 -57.86
CA GLU A 573 -3.16 -9.01 -56.45
C GLU A 573 -2.92 -10.22 -55.52
N GLU A 574 -3.45 -11.40 -55.87
CA GLU A 574 -3.23 -12.66 -55.16
C GLU A 574 -1.75 -13.06 -55.18
N GLN A 575 -1.07 -12.92 -56.33
CA GLN A 575 0.37 -13.13 -56.42
C GLN A 575 1.18 -12.11 -55.58
N LYS A 576 0.73 -10.85 -55.45
CA LYS A 576 1.37 -9.87 -54.55
C LYS A 576 1.21 -10.25 -53.07
N ALA A 577 0.06 -10.81 -52.69
CA ALA A 577 -0.14 -11.36 -51.34
C ALA A 577 0.81 -12.53 -51.07
N LEU A 578 0.93 -13.47 -52.02
CA LEU A 578 1.87 -14.60 -51.93
C LEU A 578 3.32 -14.12 -51.71
N THR A 579 3.77 -13.08 -52.43
CA THR A 579 5.13 -12.52 -52.21
C THR A 579 5.31 -11.90 -50.81
N SER A 580 4.27 -11.31 -50.22
CA SER A 580 4.33 -10.77 -48.85
C SER A 580 4.40 -11.89 -47.82
N ASP A 581 3.70 -13.01 -48.06
CA ASP A 581 3.72 -14.16 -47.19
C ASP A 581 5.11 -14.84 -47.22
N VAL A 582 5.73 -14.93 -48.40
CA VAL A 582 7.11 -15.37 -48.59
C VAL A 582 8.11 -14.48 -47.83
N ASP A 583 7.99 -13.16 -47.89
CA ASP A 583 8.87 -12.24 -47.14
C ASP A 583 8.76 -12.47 -45.62
N SER A 584 7.54 -12.75 -45.11
CA SER A 584 7.34 -13.08 -43.70
C SER A 584 7.97 -14.43 -43.33
N MET A 585 7.85 -15.42 -44.20
CA MET A 585 8.40 -16.76 -44.01
C MET A 585 9.93 -16.74 -43.93
N ARG A 586 10.59 -15.94 -44.78
CA ARG A 586 12.05 -15.79 -44.76
C ARG A 586 12.57 -15.30 -43.41
N ALA A 587 11.89 -14.33 -42.80
CA ALA A 587 12.27 -13.82 -41.48
C ALA A 587 12.06 -14.84 -40.36
N GLU A 588 11.05 -15.71 -40.50
CA GLU A 588 10.77 -16.77 -39.55
C GLU A 588 11.74 -17.96 -39.70
N LEU A 589 12.16 -18.31 -40.92
CA LEU A 589 13.21 -19.30 -41.16
C LEU A 589 14.55 -18.88 -40.54
N GLU A 590 14.93 -17.60 -40.69
CA GLU A 590 16.14 -17.06 -40.05
C GLU A 590 16.04 -17.06 -38.51
N ALA A 591 14.82 -16.89 -37.97
CA ALA A 591 14.60 -17.00 -36.53
C ALA A 591 14.70 -18.46 -36.06
N LEU A 592 14.14 -19.39 -36.83
CA LEU A 592 14.16 -20.82 -36.56
C LEU A 592 15.59 -21.38 -36.56
N GLU A 593 16.41 -21.03 -37.54
CA GLU A 593 17.82 -21.41 -37.63
C GLU A 593 18.60 -21.00 -36.37
N ARG A 594 18.41 -19.75 -35.91
CA ARG A 594 19.00 -19.28 -34.64
C ARG A 594 18.48 -20.04 -33.43
N THR A 595 17.18 -20.32 -33.36
CA THR A 595 16.60 -21.10 -32.26
C THR A 595 17.19 -22.53 -32.25
N MET A 596 17.38 -23.15 -33.42
CA MET A 596 18.04 -24.46 -33.57
C MET A 596 19.48 -24.45 -33.08
N GLU A 597 20.27 -23.46 -33.50
CA GLU A 597 21.65 -23.25 -33.05
C GLU A 597 21.72 -23.09 -31.52
N ASP A 598 20.89 -22.20 -30.96
CA ASP A 598 20.82 -21.92 -29.53
C ASP A 598 20.37 -23.15 -28.71
N ALA A 599 19.53 -24.01 -29.30
CA ALA A 599 19.09 -25.27 -28.70
C ALA A 599 20.13 -26.40 -28.84
N GLY A 600 21.22 -26.18 -29.58
CA GLY A 600 22.22 -27.21 -29.89
C GLY A 600 21.68 -28.31 -30.82
N GLN A 601 20.65 -27.98 -31.60
CA GLN A 601 19.91 -28.84 -32.53
C GLN A 601 20.24 -28.55 -34.01
N ALA A 602 21.41 -27.98 -34.29
CA ALA A 602 21.88 -27.79 -35.66
C ALA A 602 22.27 -29.14 -36.30
N ASP A 603 21.34 -29.74 -37.03
CA ASP A 603 21.61 -30.89 -37.90
C ASP A 603 22.09 -30.39 -39.28
N PRO A 604 23.18 -30.95 -39.85
CA PRO A 604 23.67 -30.54 -41.17
C PRO A 604 22.64 -30.70 -42.29
N GLY A 605 21.84 -31.78 -42.29
CA GLY A 605 20.82 -32.04 -43.30
C GLY A 605 19.68 -31.03 -43.22
N LEU A 606 19.15 -30.79 -42.02
CA LEU A 606 18.13 -29.76 -41.78
C LEU A 606 18.62 -28.36 -42.15
N SER A 607 19.90 -28.05 -41.88
CA SER A 607 20.49 -26.75 -42.22
C SER A 607 20.62 -26.55 -43.73
N GLU A 608 20.98 -27.61 -44.48
CA GLU A 608 21.00 -27.60 -45.94
C GLU A 608 19.59 -27.37 -46.52
N ASP A 609 18.57 -28.06 -45.99
CA ASP A 609 17.17 -27.89 -46.40
C ASP A 609 16.65 -26.47 -46.12
N LEU A 610 16.98 -25.90 -44.95
CA LEU A 610 16.62 -24.52 -44.58
C LEU A 610 17.26 -23.50 -45.52
N GLU A 611 18.51 -23.72 -45.91
CA GLU A 611 19.23 -22.87 -46.86
C GLU A 611 18.63 -22.97 -48.27
N GLU A 612 18.29 -24.18 -48.73
CA GLU A 612 17.63 -24.39 -50.02
C GLU A 612 16.27 -23.68 -50.07
N LEU A 613 15.43 -23.87 -49.04
CA LEU A 613 14.15 -23.18 -48.91
C LEU A 613 14.32 -21.66 -48.93
N ARG A 614 15.35 -21.12 -48.25
CA ARG A 614 15.66 -19.69 -48.26
C ARG A 614 15.99 -19.19 -49.67
N GLN A 615 16.79 -19.94 -50.43
CA GLN A 615 17.14 -19.60 -51.81
C GLN A 615 15.91 -19.65 -52.74
N LEU A 616 15.03 -20.65 -52.58
CA LEU A 616 13.79 -20.76 -53.34
C LEU A 616 12.82 -19.61 -53.05
N LEU A 617 12.65 -19.25 -51.77
CA LEU A 617 11.81 -18.13 -51.34
C LEU A 617 12.38 -16.78 -51.80
N GLU A 618 13.71 -16.65 -51.85
CA GLU A 618 14.37 -15.47 -52.41
C GLU A 618 14.10 -15.31 -53.91
N GLN A 619 14.05 -16.41 -54.66
CA GLN A 619 13.78 -16.37 -56.09
C GLN A 619 12.39 -15.82 -56.41
N ILE A 620 11.37 -16.13 -55.60
CA ILE A 620 10.00 -15.57 -55.77
C ILE A 620 9.88 -14.11 -55.35
N SER A 621 10.59 -13.69 -54.30
CA SER A 621 10.55 -12.31 -53.81
C SER A 621 11.46 -11.37 -54.63
N SER A 622 12.05 -11.87 -55.72
CA SER A 622 12.98 -11.13 -56.58
C SER A 622 12.35 -9.91 -57.25
N ASP A 623 13.15 -8.87 -57.42
CA ASP A 623 12.75 -7.65 -58.13
C ASP A 623 12.38 -7.94 -59.60
N GLU A 624 12.92 -9.01 -60.20
CA GLU A 624 12.62 -9.43 -61.57
C GLU A 624 11.17 -9.92 -61.73
N LEU A 625 10.64 -10.69 -60.76
CA LEU A 625 9.24 -11.10 -60.78
C LEU A 625 8.30 -9.91 -60.56
N ARG A 626 8.67 -8.97 -59.67
CA ARG A 626 7.91 -7.73 -59.44
C ARG A 626 7.84 -6.87 -60.70
N ASP A 627 8.96 -6.71 -61.40
CA ASP A 627 9.05 -5.98 -62.66
C ASP A 627 8.17 -6.63 -63.76
N LYS A 628 8.17 -7.98 -63.86
CA LYS A 628 7.29 -8.73 -64.79
C LYS A 628 5.81 -8.53 -64.47
N MET A 629 5.43 -8.55 -63.20
CA MET A 629 4.03 -8.31 -62.79
C MET A 629 3.58 -6.89 -63.11
N ASP A 630 4.45 -5.90 -62.92
CA ASP A 630 4.17 -4.51 -63.28
C ASP A 630 4.11 -4.34 -64.81
N GLU A 631 4.92 -5.07 -65.58
CA GLU A 631 4.82 -5.12 -67.06
C GLU A 631 3.47 -5.71 -67.53
N ILE A 632 3.00 -6.80 -66.90
CA ILE A 632 1.67 -7.37 -67.17
C ILE A 632 0.57 -6.35 -66.82
N ALA A 633 0.68 -5.69 -65.66
CA ALA A 633 -0.28 -4.68 -65.22
C ALA A 633 -0.34 -3.46 -66.16
N GLU A 634 0.82 -2.97 -66.63
CA GLU A 634 0.91 -1.88 -67.62
C GLU A 634 0.34 -2.31 -68.99
N GLY A 635 0.63 -3.54 -69.43
CA GLY A 635 0.15 -4.10 -70.70
C GLY A 635 -1.38 -4.22 -70.78
N LEU A 636 -2.05 -4.40 -69.63
CA LEU A 636 -3.52 -4.46 -69.52
C LEU A 636 -4.19 -3.10 -69.69
N ASP A 637 -3.51 -2.02 -69.33
CA ASP A 637 -4.02 -0.65 -69.45
C ASP A 637 -3.80 -0.07 -70.87
N ASP A 638 -2.77 -0.54 -71.59
CA ASP A 638 -2.36 -0.04 -72.93
C ASP A 638 -2.94 -0.81 -74.14
N GLN A 639 -3.93 -1.69 -73.94
CA GLN A 639 -4.58 -2.54 -74.97
C GLN A 639 -3.64 -3.50 -75.73
N GLN A 640 -2.47 -3.84 -75.17
CA GLN A 640 -1.50 -4.75 -75.79
C GLN A 640 -1.64 -6.20 -75.30
N LEU A 641 -2.83 -6.79 -75.46
CA LEU A 641 -3.13 -8.15 -74.94
C LEU A 641 -2.12 -9.23 -75.35
N ARG A 642 -1.48 -9.13 -76.52
CA ARG A 642 -0.51 -10.14 -76.99
C ARG A 642 0.78 -10.19 -76.17
N ASN A 643 1.24 -9.05 -75.65
CA ASN A 643 2.43 -9.01 -74.81
C ASN A 643 2.08 -9.54 -73.42
N ALA A 644 0.92 -9.17 -72.90
CA ALA A 644 0.39 -9.74 -71.66
C ALA A 644 0.22 -11.26 -71.76
N GLU A 645 -0.32 -11.81 -72.87
CA GLU A 645 -0.45 -13.25 -73.11
C GLU A 645 0.90 -14.00 -73.04
N GLN A 646 1.96 -13.43 -73.63
CA GLN A 646 3.29 -14.04 -73.59
C GLN A 646 3.92 -13.97 -72.19
N SER A 647 3.82 -12.81 -71.53
CA SER A 647 4.29 -12.63 -70.16
C SER A 647 3.54 -13.52 -69.16
N LEU A 648 2.26 -13.82 -69.40
CA LEU A 648 1.48 -14.78 -68.61
C LEU A 648 1.91 -16.23 -68.82
N GLU A 649 2.26 -16.61 -70.05
CA GLU A 649 2.82 -17.95 -70.31
C GLU A 649 4.18 -18.14 -69.63
N GLU A 650 5.02 -17.11 -69.61
CA GLU A 650 6.30 -17.13 -68.91
C GLU A 650 6.11 -17.16 -67.39
N LEU A 651 5.19 -16.35 -66.85
CA LEU A 651 4.82 -16.35 -65.44
C LEU A 651 4.29 -17.71 -64.98
N ALA A 652 3.38 -18.32 -65.75
CA ALA A 652 2.83 -19.65 -65.42
C ALA A 652 3.92 -20.72 -65.35
N LYS A 653 4.92 -20.68 -66.24
CA LYS A 653 6.06 -21.62 -66.23
C LYS A 653 7.00 -21.37 -65.05
N GLU A 654 7.27 -20.11 -64.74
CA GLU A 654 8.11 -19.74 -63.58
C GLU A 654 7.44 -20.18 -62.26
N GLN A 655 6.12 -19.99 -62.14
CA GLN A 655 5.34 -20.46 -60.99
C GLN A 655 5.29 -21.99 -60.91
N GLU A 656 5.10 -22.70 -62.04
CA GLU A 656 5.10 -24.18 -62.07
C GLU A 656 6.45 -24.73 -61.60
N ASN A 657 7.57 -24.19 -62.11
CA ASN A 657 8.91 -24.57 -61.65
C ASN A 657 9.14 -24.28 -60.17
N PHE A 658 8.63 -23.15 -59.66
CA PHE A 658 8.75 -22.84 -58.25
C PHE A 658 7.93 -23.81 -57.40
N ARG A 659 6.67 -24.07 -57.76
CA ARG A 659 5.81 -25.01 -57.05
C ARG A 659 6.49 -26.36 -56.93
N ASP A 660 7.02 -26.88 -58.03
CA ASP A 660 7.65 -28.20 -58.07
C ASP A 660 8.88 -28.26 -57.15
N ARG A 661 9.75 -27.25 -57.19
CA ARG A 661 10.92 -27.16 -56.30
C ARG A 661 10.53 -26.93 -54.83
N LEU A 662 9.51 -26.12 -54.58
CA LEU A 662 9.03 -25.88 -53.22
C LEU A 662 8.45 -27.16 -52.62
N GLU A 663 7.68 -27.93 -53.39
CA GLU A 663 7.12 -29.21 -52.95
C GLU A 663 8.23 -30.22 -52.65
N GLU A 664 9.26 -30.27 -53.49
CA GLU A 664 10.47 -31.10 -53.31
C GLU A 664 11.26 -30.72 -52.04
N SER A 665 11.68 -29.45 -51.91
CA SER A 665 12.41 -29.01 -50.71
C SER A 665 11.57 -29.09 -49.44
N LEU A 666 10.24 -28.95 -49.53
CA LEU A 666 9.36 -29.16 -48.38
C LEU A 666 9.28 -30.64 -47.98
N GLU A 667 9.28 -31.57 -48.93
CA GLU A 667 9.35 -33.00 -48.62
C GLU A 667 10.68 -33.36 -47.96
N SER A 668 11.80 -32.84 -48.48
CA SER A 668 13.14 -32.99 -47.87
C SER A 668 13.16 -32.44 -46.44
N PHE A 669 12.74 -31.18 -46.27
CA PHE A 669 12.66 -30.51 -44.98
C PHE A 669 11.81 -31.28 -43.96
N ARG A 670 10.63 -31.80 -44.37
CA ARG A 670 9.78 -32.60 -43.47
C ARG A 670 10.47 -33.87 -43.01
N ARG A 671 11.22 -34.52 -43.91
CA ARG A 671 11.96 -35.74 -43.56
C ARG A 671 13.14 -35.42 -42.64
N ALA A 672 13.90 -34.36 -42.91
CA ALA A 672 14.95 -33.90 -42.01
C ALA A 672 14.40 -33.50 -40.63
N ALA A 673 13.24 -32.84 -40.58
CA ALA A 673 12.55 -32.54 -39.32
C ALA A 673 12.13 -33.80 -38.56
N VAL A 674 11.57 -34.80 -39.25
CA VAL A 674 11.23 -36.11 -38.65
C VAL A 674 12.47 -36.85 -38.16
N GLU A 675 13.57 -36.83 -38.92
CA GLU A 675 14.86 -37.41 -38.50
C GLU A 675 15.44 -36.70 -37.28
N GLN A 676 15.36 -35.37 -37.25
CA GLN A 676 15.78 -34.60 -36.10
C GLN A 676 14.94 -34.93 -34.86
N ASP A 677 13.64 -35.11 -35.03
CA ASP A 677 12.76 -35.55 -33.95
C ASP A 677 13.07 -36.96 -33.47
N PHE A 678 13.46 -37.89 -34.36
CA PHE A 678 13.96 -39.21 -33.94
C PHE A 678 15.15 -39.07 -32.99
N ARG A 679 16.17 -38.31 -33.39
CA ARG A 679 17.40 -38.12 -32.61
C ARG A 679 17.14 -37.37 -31.30
N ALA A 680 16.36 -36.30 -31.34
CA ALA A 680 16.02 -35.49 -30.17
C ALA A 680 15.22 -36.31 -29.14
N THR A 681 14.21 -37.05 -29.60
CA THR A 681 13.39 -37.94 -28.78
C THR A 681 14.24 -39.07 -28.19
N GLN A 682 15.08 -39.73 -29.00
CA GLN A 682 15.99 -40.77 -28.50
C GLN A 682 16.95 -40.23 -27.43
N SER A 683 17.61 -39.11 -27.69
CA SER A 683 18.54 -38.48 -26.74
C SER A 683 17.85 -38.12 -25.42
N GLU A 684 16.60 -37.63 -25.47
CA GLU A 684 15.85 -37.33 -24.26
C GLU A 684 15.37 -38.62 -23.53
N MET A 685 15.09 -39.73 -24.24
CA MET A 685 14.82 -41.02 -23.61
C MET A 685 16.05 -41.55 -22.86
N GLU A 686 17.23 -41.47 -23.46
CA GLU A 686 18.50 -41.84 -22.84
C GLU A 686 18.83 -40.96 -21.63
N GLU A 687 18.63 -39.64 -21.75
CA GLU A 687 18.81 -38.69 -20.65
C GLU A 687 17.85 -39.00 -19.48
N LEU A 688 16.58 -39.26 -19.77
CA LEU A 688 15.58 -39.65 -18.78
C LEU A 688 15.93 -40.99 -18.12
N SER A 689 16.39 -41.97 -18.89
CA SER A 689 16.82 -43.27 -18.37
C SER A 689 17.99 -43.13 -17.39
N GLN A 690 18.99 -42.32 -17.76
CA GLN A 690 20.13 -42.03 -16.87
C GLN A 690 19.70 -41.31 -15.59
N GLN A 691 18.75 -40.37 -15.69
CA GLN A 691 18.21 -39.65 -14.54
C GLN A 691 17.39 -40.56 -13.62
N GLU A 692 16.60 -41.48 -14.17
CA GLU A 692 15.87 -42.50 -13.41
C GLU A 692 16.83 -43.44 -12.67
N ARG A 693 17.91 -43.92 -13.32
CA ARG A 693 18.95 -44.72 -12.65
C ARG A 693 19.63 -43.97 -11.51
N ALA A 694 20.01 -42.71 -11.76
CA ALA A 694 20.63 -41.89 -10.72
C ALA A 694 19.66 -41.65 -9.54
N LEU A 695 18.37 -41.46 -9.83
CA LEU A 695 17.34 -41.31 -8.80
C LEU A 695 17.12 -42.63 -8.03
N ALA A 696 17.10 -43.77 -8.73
CA ALA A 696 16.98 -45.11 -8.15
C ALA A 696 18.11 -45.42 -7.17
N ASP A 697 19.36 -45.19 -7.58
CA ASP A 697 20.54 -45.37 -6.72
C ASP A 697 20.48 -44.46 -5.51
N ALA A 698 20.16 -43.20 -5.74
CA ALA A 698 20.01 -42.27 -4.65
C ALA A 698 18.88 -42.73 -3.70
N MET A 699 17.78 -43.30 -4.18
CA MET A 699 16.65 -43.76 -3.35
C MET A 699 17.07 -44.94 -2.45
N ARG A 700 17.92 -45.84 -2.97
CA ARG A 700 18.51 -46.97 -2.20
C ARG A 700 19.43 -46.52 -1.08
N GLU A 701 20.08 -45.37 -1.23
CA GLU A 701 20.88 -44.74 -0.17
C GLU A 701 20.04 -44.23 1.02
N ALA A 702 18.70 -44.31 0.95
CA ALA A 702 17.74 -44.00 2.01
C ALA A 702 17.82 -42.55 2.54
N ASP A 703 17.86 -41.60 1.60
CA ASP A 703 17.81 -40.15 1.82
C ASP A 703 16.35 -39.64 2.01
N ASP A 704 16.14 -38.31 2.03
CA ASP A 704 14.84 -37.63 2.19
C ASP A 704 13.74 -38.10 1.21
N PRO A 705 12.75 -38.92 1.65
CA PRO A 705 11.75 -39.51 0.76
C PRO A 705 10.82 -38.51 0.09
N GLU A 706 10.47 -37.40 0.76
CA GLU A 706 9.60 -36.37 0.18
C GLU A 706 10.31 -35.65 -0.98
N LYS A 707 11.62 -35.41 -0.84
CA LYS A 707 12.42 -34.83 -1.93
C LYS A 707 12.46 -35.77 -3.14
N ARG A 708 12.64 -37.08 -2.92
CA ARG A 708 12.74 -38.07 -4.00
C ARG A 708 11.42 -38.27 -4.72
N ALA A 709 10.30 -38.28 -4.00
CA ALA A 709 8.97 -38.32 -4.60
C ALA A 709 8.74 -37.12 -5.54
N ARG A 710 9.19 -35.92 -5.17
CA ARG A 710 9.10 -34.73 -6.04
C ARG A 710 10.02 -34.81 -7.26
N GLN A 711 11.23 -35.34 -7.10
CA GLN A 711 12.13 -35.56 -8.24
C GLN A 711 11.54 -36.58 -9.22
N GLN A 712 10.93 -37.65 -8.70
CA GLN A 712 10.22 -38.64 -9.52
C GLN A 712 9.02 -38.03 -10.25
N GLU A 713 8.27 -37.14 -9.60
CA GLU A 713 7.13 -36.43 -10.21
C GLU A 713 7.59 -35.55 -11.39
N ASP A 714 8.75 -34.89 -11.28
CA ASP A 714 9.33 -34.08 -12.36
C ASP A 714 9.74 -34.93 -13.56
N LEU A 715 10.40 -36.07 -13.33
CA LEU A 715 10.77 -37.03 -14.38
C LEU A 715 9.54 -37.67 -15.04
N GLN A 716 8.51 -37.99 -14.25
CA GLN A 716 7.23 -38.48 -14.78
C GLN A 716 6.59 -37.44 -15.73
N SER A 717 6.58 -36.15 -15.35
CA SER A 717 6.02 -35.09 -16.20
C SER A 717 6.80 -34.93 -17.52
N ARG A 718 8.11 -35.18 -17.52
CA ARG A 718 8.92 -35.19 -18.74
C ARG A 718 8.59 -36.40 -19.62
N ALA A 719 8.41 -37.58 -19.03
CA ALA A 719 7.99 -38.79 -19.75
C ALA A 719 6.59 -38.64 -20.40
N GLU A 720 5.65 -37.94 -19.74
CA GLU A 720 4.35 -37.60 -20.34
C GLU A 720 4.50 -36.73 -21.60
N GLY A 721 5.33 -35.69 -21.54
CA GLY A 721 5.61 -34.85 -22.72
C GLY A 721 6.41 -35.54 -23.82
N MET A 722 7.12 -36.62 -23.48
CA MET A 722 7.79 -37.50 -24.44
C MET A 722 6.78 -38.38 -25.20
N GLU A 723 5.84 -39.02 -24.50
CA GLU A 723 4.79 -39.84 -25.12
C GLU A 723 3.98 -39.04 -26.15
N GLU A 724 3.57 -37.81 -25.80
CA GLU A 724 2.86 -36.93 -26.74
C GLU A 724 3.67 -36.60 -28.00
N ARG A 725 5.01 -36.55 -27.89
CA ARG A 725 5.90 -36.34 -29.05
C ARG A 725 5.99 -37.58 -29.92
N MET A 726 6.08 -38.77 -29.33
CA MET A 726 6.04 -40.02 -30.09
C MET A 726 4.72 -40.19 -30.84
N GLU A 727 3.58 -39.83 -30.24
CA GLU A 727 2.27 -39.84 -30.93
C GLU A 727 2.24 -38.90 -32.15
N ARG A 728 2.79 -37.68 -32.01
CA ARG A 728 2.89 -36.73 -33.14
C ARG A 728 3.86 -37.22 -34.21
N LEU A 729 4.97 -37.85 -33.82
CA LEU A 729 5.91 -38.43 -34.75
C LEU A 729 5.28 -39.60 -35.52
N GLU A 730 4.56 -40.49 -34.83
CA GLU A 730 3.79 -41.57 -35.44
C GLU A 730 2.83 -41.03 -36.51
N GLU A 731 2.03 -40.00 -36.19
CA GLU A 731 1.10 -39.39 -37.15
C GLU A 731 1.82 -38.80 -38.38
N ARG A 732 2.99 -38.18 -38.19
CA ARG A 732 3.79 -37.62 -39.30
C ARG A 732 4.38 -38.70 -40.18
N LEU A 733 4.88 -39.79 -39.60
CA LEU A 733 5.34 -40.96 -40.35
C LEU A 733 4.22 -41.58 -41.18
N GLU A 734 3.00 -41.68 -40.64
CA GLU A 734 1.83 -42.14 -41.39
C GLU A 734 1.48 -41.21 -42.56
N LYS A 735 1.59 -39.88 -42.37
CA LYS A 735 1.39 -38.90 -43.45
C LYS A 735 2.45 -38.99 -44.54
N LEU A 736 3.68 -39.36 -44.19
CA LEU A 736 4.80 -39.58 -45.13
C LEU A 736 4.76 -40.98 -45.80
N GLY A 737 3.85 -41.86 -45.39
CA GLY A 737 3.77 -43.24 -45.92
C GLY A 737 4.81 -44.21 -45.34
N GLU A 738 5.45 -43.85 -44.23
CA GLU A 738 6.47 -44.64 -43.53
C GLU A 738 5.83 -45.60 -42.52
N GLU A 739 4.99 -46.52 -43.01
CA GLU A 739 4.16 -47.40 -42.16
C GLU A 739 4.98 -48.27 -41.18
N ARG A 740 6.17 -48.75 -41.60
CA ARG A 740 7.03 -49.58 -40.74
C ARG A 740 7.69 -48.78 -39.62
N ALA A 741 8.16 -47.57 -39.94
CA ALA A 741 8.72 -46.67 -38.95
C ALA A 741 7.64 -46.24 -37.94
N ALA A 742 6.43 -45.92 -38.42
CA ALA A 742 5.29 -45.59 -37.56
C ALA A 742 4.92 -46.75 -36.60
N GLU A 743 4.95 -48.01 -37.07
CA GLU A 743 4.71 -49.18 -36.22
C GLU A 743 5.78 -49.32 -35.13
N ALA A 744 7.06 -49.13 -35.47
CA ALA A 744 8.16 -49.17 -34.49
C ALA A 744 8.10 -48.01 -33.47
N VAL A 745 7.71 -46.79 -33.88
CA VAL A 745 7.44 -45.67 -32.94
C VAL A 745 6.27 -46.00 -32.01
N ARG A 746 5.22 -46.65 -32.52
CA ARG A 746 4.08 -47.10 -31.71
C ARG A 746 4.48 -48.15 -30.67
N GLU A 747 5.44 -49.02 -30.99
CA GLU A 747 6.05 -49.95 -30.02
C GLU A 747 6.89 -49.20 -28.98
N ALA A 748 7.73 -48.23 -29.41
CA ALA A 748 8.51 -47.38 -28.50
C ALA A 748 7.60 -46.61 -27.52
N SER A 749 6.48 -46.07 -28.00
CA SER A 749 5.48 -45.38 -27.19
C SER A 749 4.83 -46.29 -26.15
N GLN A 750 4.61 -47.57 -26.46
CA GLN A 750 4.12 -48.53 -25.47
C GLN A 750 5.14 -48.81 -24.35
N GLU A 751 6.42 -48.92 -24.69
CA GLU A 751 7.49 -49.09 -23.70
C GLU A 751 7.67 -47.83 -22.85
N ALA A 752 7.61 -46.64 -23.44
CA ALA A 752 7.59 -45.36 -22.72
C ALA A 752 6.38 -45.26 -21.77
N GLY A 753 5.20 -45.70 -22.22
CA GLY A 753 4.00 -45.84 -21.40
C GLY A 753 4.22 -46.76 -20.19
N SER A 754 4.91 -47.88 -20.37
CA SER A 754 5.30 -48.77 -19.28
C SER A 754 6.28 -48.09 -18.31
N ALA A 755 7.25 -47.34 -18.82
CA ALA A 755 8.19 -46.58 -18.01
C ALA A 755 7.45 -45.57 -17.12
N ARG A 756 6.50 -44.81 -17.68
CA ARG A 756 5.69 -43.84 -16.94
C ARG A 756 4.87 -44.50 -15.82
N GLU A 757 4.26 -45.65 -16.08
CA GLU A 757 3.53 -46.40 -15.05
C GLU A 757 4.45 -46.81 -13.89
N LYS A 758 5.65 -47.28 -14.19
CA LYS A 758 6.68 -47.63 -13.19
C LYS A 758 7.19 -46.41 -12.43
N MET A 759 7.38 -45.27 -13.09
CA MET A 759 7.70 -43.98 -12.43
C MET A 759 6.59 -43.56 -11.46
N GLU A 760 5.32 -43.74 -11.84
CA GLU A 760 4.20 -43.43 -10.96
C GLU A 760 4.18 -44.34 -9.71
N GLU A 761 4.49 -45.62 -9.89
CA GLU A 761 4.63 -46.58 -8.80
C GLU A 761 5.81 -46.24 -7.89
N SER A 762 6.98 -45.91 -8.46
CA SER A 762 8.17 -45.42 -7.76
C SER A 762 7.82 -44.23 -6.87
N ARG A 763 7.12 -43.23 -7.41
CA ARG A 763 6.68 -42.04 -6.66
C ARG A 763 5.81 -42.43 -5.48
N ARG A 764 4.80 -43.28 -5.69
CA ARG A 764 3.88 -43.73 -4.62
C ARG A 764 4.62 -44.50 -3.53
N GLN A 765 5.60 -45.31 -3.88
CA GLN A 765 6.41 -46.07 -2.91
C GLN A 765 7.35 -45.12 -2.14
N ALA A 766 7.94 -44.12 -2.81
CA ALA A 766 8.74 -43.08 -2.17
C ALA A 766 7.91 -42.24 -1.16
N GLU A 767 6.68 -41.86 -1.51
CA GLU A 767 5.74 -41.16 -0.60
C GLU A 767 5.35 -42.00 0.62
N GLN A 768 5.28 -43.32 0.45
CA GLN A 768 5.01 -44.27 1.53
C GLN A 768 6.24 -44.55 2.42
N GLY A 769 7.40 -44.02 2.05
CA GLY A 769 8.68 -44.23 2.74
C GLY A 769 9.34 -45.57 2.44
N GLU A 770 8.91 -46.27 1.38
CA GLU A 770 9.45 -47.55 0.91
C GLU A 770 10.57 -47.29 -0.11
N SER A 771 11.66 -46.67 0.33
CA SER A 771 12.72 -46.16 -0.56
C SER A 771 13.44 -47.25 -1.38
N ALA A 772 13.51 -48.48 -0.88
CA ALA A 772 14.14 -49.59 -1.60
C ALA A 772 13.28 -50.09 -2.77
N ASP A 773 11.98 -50.25 -2.53
CA ASP A 773 11.02 -50.67 -3.57
C ASP A 773 10.89 -49.54 -4.62
N ALA A 774 10.84 -48.27 -4.17
CA ALA A 774 10.81 -47.11 -5.07
C ALA A 774 12.02 -47.10 -6.01
N GLY A 775 13.22 -47.36 -5.47
CA GLY A 775 14.43 -47.49 -6.29
C GLY A 775 14.44 -48.70 -7.23
N GLU A 776 13.68 -49.77 -6.96
CA GLU A 776 13.51 -50.90 -7.91
C GLU A 776 12.58 -50.49 -9.06
N GLN A 777 11.51 -49.76 -8.77
CA GLN A 777 10.58 -49.26 -9.79
C GLN A 777 11.21 -48.19 -10.70
N ALA A 778 12.01 -47.28 -10.14
CA ALA A 778 12.77 -46.29 -10.92
C ALA A 778 13.78 -46.96 -11.88
N ASP A 779 14.50 -47.99 -11.44
CA ASP A 779 15.38 -48.76 -12.34
C ASP A 779 14.59 -49.49 -13.44
N ALA A 780 13.46 -50.08 -13.10
CA ALA A 780 12.60 -50.73 -14.09
C ALA A 780 12.02 -49.73 -15.10
N ALA A 781 11.81 -48.46 -14.70
CA ALA A 781 11.42 -47.39 -15.60
C ALA A 781 12.57 -47.01 -16.54
N ALA A 782 13.80 -46.89 -16.01
CA ALA A 782 14.99 -46.65 -16.82
C ALA A 782 15.21 -47.73 -17.90
N GLU A 783 15.04 -49.01 -17.55
CA GLU A 783 15.14 -50.13 -18.50
C GLU A 783 14.09 -50.04 -19.61
N ALA A 784 12.86 -49.63 -19.29
CA ALA A 784 11.80 -49.47 -20.28
C ALA A 784 12.07 -48.27 -21.22
N LEU A 785 12.66 -47.18 -20.70
CA LEU A 785 13.10 -46.06 -21.53
C LEU A 785 14.24 -46.45 -22.48
N GLU A 786 15.18 -47.30 -22.07
CA GLU A 786 16.23 -47.80 -22.96
C GLU A 786 15.68 -48.68 -24.08
N GLU A 787 14.70 -49.53 -23.77
CA GLU A 787 14.06 -50.35 -24.80
C GLU A 787 13.25 -49.48 -25.77
N ALA A 788 12.56 -48.45 -25.26
CA ALA A 788 11.89 -47.45 -26.09
C ALA A 788 12.89 -46.73 -27.02
N ALA A 789 14.06 -46.33 -26.51
CA ALA A 789 15.12 -45.70 -27.30
C ALA A 789 15.64 -46.64 -28.42
N ARG A 790 15.81 -47.93 -28.15
CA ARG A 790 16.18 -48.92 -29.17
C ARG A 790 15.10 -49.10 -30.24
N LYS A 791 13.83 -49.10 -29.85
CA LYS A 791 12.70 -49.15 -30.79
C LYS A 791 12.63 -47.90 -31.67
N MET A 792 13.02 -46.77 -31.12
CA MET A 792 13.16 -45.51 -31.84
C MET A 792 14.28 -45.59 -32.90
N GLN A 793 15.43 -46.16 -32.54
CA GLN A 793 16.52 -46.44 -33.47
C GLN A 793 16.09 -47.41 -34.58
N GLU A 794 15.39 -48.51 -34.23
CA GLU A 794 14.83 -49.46 -35.20
C GLU A 794 13.85 -48.77 -36.17
N ALA A 795 13.05 -47.81 -35.69
CA ALA A 795 12.16 -47.03 -36.54
C ALA A 795 12.92 -46.16 -37.55
N GLN A 796 14.00 -45.49 -37.12
CA GLN A 796 14.87 -44.70 -38.00
C GLN A 796 15.55 -45.58 -39.06
N GLU A 797 16.06 -46.75 -38.68
CA GLU A 797 16.65 -47.74 -39.60
C GLU A 797 15.62 -48.25 -40.62
N ASN A 798 14.38 -48.52 -40.18
CA ASN A 798 13.29 -48.94 -41.06
C ASN A 798 12.95 -47.87 -42.10
N MET A 799 12.94 -46.59 -41.70
CA MET A 799 12.72 -45.46 -42.61
C MET A 799 13.83 -45.38 -43.66
N ALA A 800 15.10 -45.45 -43.24
CA ALA A 800 16.24 -45.44 -44.16
C ALA A 800 16.22 -46.63 -45.14
N SER A 801 15.86 -47.82 -44.67
CA SER A 801 15.71 -49.03 -45.50
C SER A 801 14.55 -48.90 -46.50
N GLN A 802 13.40 -48.38 -46.07
CA GLN A 802 12.23 -48.17 -46.93
C GLN A 802 12.55 -47.17 -48.06
N GLN A 803 13.28 -46.10 -47.75
CA GLN A 803 13.76 -45.14 -48.74
C GLN A 803 14.73 -45.79 -49.73
N ALA A 804 15.74 -46.51 -49.24
CA ALA A 804 16.70 -47.20 -50.12
C ALA A 804 16.01 -48.16 -51.08
N GLN A 805 14.98 -48.88 -50.61
CA GLN A 805 14.17 -49.76 -51.45
C GLN A 805 13.33 -48.98 -52.49
N ALA A 806 12.70 -47.87 -52.11
CA ALA A 806 11.92 -47.04 -53.03
C ALA A 806 12.80 -46.48 -54.16
N VAL A 807 13.99 -45.99 -53.82
CA VAL A 807 14.97 -45.49 -54.79
C VAL A 807 15.46 -46.62 -55.71
N GLN A 808 15.75 -47.80 -55.15
CA GLN A 808 16.13 -48.97 -55.94
C GLN A 808 15.03 -49.39 -56.93
N ASP A 809 13.77 -49.40 -56.49
CA ASP A 809 12.61 -49.76 -57.32
C ASP A 809 12.39 -48.72 -58.43
N ALA A 810 12.51 -47.42 -58.12
CA ALA A 810 12.39 -46.33 -59.09
C ALA A 810 13.50 -46.39 -60.15
N LEU A 811 14.76 -46.62 -59.74
CA LEU A 811 15.89 -46.80 -60.66
C LEU A 811 15.73 -48.07 -61.51
N GLY A 812 15.21 -49.16 -60.94
CA GLY A 812 14.87 -50.38 -61.67
C GLY A 812 13.80 -50.12 -62.73
N GLN A 813 12.74 -49.40 -62.40
CA GLN A 813 11.67 -49.05 -63.32
C GLN A 813 12.16 -48.09 -64.42
N ALA A 814 12.98 -47.08 -64.08
CA ALA A 814 13.61 -46.20 -65.05
C ALA A 814 14.51 -46.96 -66.03
N ALA A 815 15.22 -48.00 -65.58
CA ALA A 815 15.98 -48.86 -66.48
C ALA A 815 15.08 -49.65 -67.45
N ASP A 816 13.96 -50.20 -66.97
CA ASP A 816 12.98 -50.92 -67.79
C ASP A 816 12.29 -49.99 -68.80
N ASP A 817 11.92 -48.78 -68.39
CA ASP A 817 11.32 -47.76 -69.24
C ASP A 817 12.31 -47.27 -70.30
N ALA A 818 13.56 -47.00 -69.93
CA ALA A 818 14.61 -46.64 -70.88
C ALA A 818 14.85 -47.75 -71.93
N LEU A 819 14.84 -49.02 -71.52
CA LEU A 819 14.91 -50.16 -72.45
C LEU A 819 13.68 -50.28 -73.36
N SER A 820 12.48 -50.00 -72.84
CA SER A 820 11.22 -50.00 -73.59
C SER A 820 11.23 -48.89 -74.65
N LEU A 821 11.63 -47.68 -74.26
CA LEU A 821 11.80 -46.54 -75.17
C LEU A 821 12.89 -46.82 -76.20
N ALA A 822 14.02 -47.42 -75.82
CA ALA A 822 15.09 -47.79 -76.74
C ALA A 822 14.61 -48.80 -77.80
N ARG A 823 13.80 -49.80 -77.40
CA ARG A 823 13.18 -50.75 -78.35
C ARG A 823 12.23 -50.04 -79.30
N ARG A 824 11.38 -49.15 -78.80
CA ARG A 824 10.43 -48.40 -79.62
C ARG A 824 11.14 -47.46 -80.60
N GLN A 825 12.19 -46.76 -80.16
CA GLN A 825 13.05 -45.93 -81.01
C GLN A 825 13.78 -46.77 -82.07
N SER A 826 14.23 -47.98 -81.73
CA SER A 826 14.86 -48.92 -82.68
C SER A 826 13.88 -49.40 -83.75
N GLU A 827 12.63 -49.70 -83.39
CA GLU A 827 11.57 -50.06 -84.34
C GLU A 827 11.29 -48.91 -85.31
N LEU A 828 11.20 -47.69 -84.80
CA LEU A 828 11.04 -46.47 -85.61
C LEU A 828 12.25 -46.25 -86.54
N ALA A 829 13.48 -46.40 -86.04
CA ALA A 829 14.69 -46.29 -86.85
C ALA A 829 14.72 -47.30 -88.01
N ASP A 830 14.29 -48.55 -87.75
CA ASP A 830 14.18 -49.60 -88.76
C ASP A 830 13.08 -49.28 -89.79
N GLU A 831 11.94 -48.74 -89.36
CA GLU A 831 10.83 -48.35 -90.24
C GLU A 831 11.21 -47.15 -91.11
N MET A 832 11.96 -46.19 -90.56
CA MET A 832 12.53 -45.04 -91.28
C MET A 832 13.43 -45.44 -92.46
N ARG A 833 14.09 -46.60 -92.42
CA ARG A 833 14.91 -47.12 -93.55
C ARG A 833 14.10 -47.41 -94.80
N GLN A 834 12.83 -47.76 -94.64
CA GLN A 834 11.97 -48.25 -95.73
C GLN A 834 10.75 -47.35 -95.97
N ALA A 835 10.54 -46.34 -95.14
CA ALA A 835 9.37 -45.48 -95.12
C ALA A 835 9.28 -44.52 -96.31
N THR A 836 8.06 -44.36 -96.85
CA THR A 836 7.71 -43.31 -97.80
C THR A 836 7.55 -41.96 -97.10
N GLN A 837 7.53 -40.88 -97.88
CA GLN A 837 7.46 -39.50 -97.38
C GLN A 837 6.27 -39.24 -96.44
N ASP A 838 5.10 -39.81 -96.74
CA ASP A 838 3.90 -39.65 -95.91
C ASP A 838 4.04 -40.40 -94.57
N ARG A 839 4.62 -41.61 -94.60
CA ARG A 839 4.89 -42.43 -93.41
C ARG A 839 5.90 -41.75 -92.47
N LEU A 840 6.92 -41.08 -93.03
CA LEU A 840 7.89 -40.30 -92.26
C LEU A 840 7.27 -39.07 -91.58
N ASN A 841 6.20 -38.50 -92.13
CA ASN A 841 5.48 -37.40 -91.48
C ASN A 841 4.61 -37.92 -90.33
N ASP A 842 3.99 -39.09 -90.49
CA ASP A 842 3.20 -39.73 -89.44
C ASP A 842 4.08 -40.10 -88.22
N MET A 843 5.33 -40.53 -88.46
CA MET A 843 6.31 -40.86 -87.42
C MET A 843 6.71 -39.68 -86.51
N ARG A 844 6.39 -38.43 -86.86
CA ARG A 844 6.63 -37.28 -85.97
C ARG A 844 5.82 -37.37 -84.69
N ALA A 845 4.59 -37.88 -84.78
CA ALA A 845 3.75 -38.10 -83.61
C ALA A 845 4.33 -39.21 -82.72
N ASP A 846 4.90 -40.26 -83.33
CA ASP A 846 5.59 -41.33 -82.60
C ASP A 846 6.85 -40.81 -81.89
N GLU A 847 7.70 -40.03 -82.56
CA GLU A 847 8.89 -39.40 -81.95
C GLU A 847 8.52 -38.42 -80.83
N ALA A 848 7.46 -37.63 -81.01
CA ALA A 848 6.95 -36.74 -79.96
C ALA A 848 6.45 -37.52 -78.73
N SER A 849 5.86 -38.70 -78.93
CA SER A 849 5.45 -39.58 -77.82
C SER A 849 6.64 -40.13 -77.04
N LEU A 850 7.80 -40.34 -77.69
CA LEU A 850 9.02 -40.79 -77.04
C LEU A 850 9.70 -39.68 -76.23
N VAL A 851 9.69 -38.44 -76.72
CA VAL A 851 10.09 -37.28 -75.90
C VAL A 851 9.23 -37.20 -74.64
N GLN A 852 7.92 -37.39 -74.78
CA GLN A 852 7.02 -37.43 -73.61
C GLN A 852 7.30 -38.63 -72.71
N GLY A 853 7.64 -39.79 -73.26
CA GLY A 853 8.03 -40.98 -72.49
C GLY A 853 9.29 -40.77 -71.65
N ILE A 854 10.32 -40.12 -72.19
CA ILE A 854 11.53 -39.75 -71.42
C ILE A 854 11.19 -38.74 -70.33
N ARG A 855 10.33 -37.75 -70.60
CA ARG A 855 9.88 -36.80 -69.56
C ARG A 855 9.13 -37.52 -68.45
N ASN A 856 8.15 -38.35 -68.78
CA ASN A 856 7.42 -39.11 -67.78
C ASN A 856 8.35 -40.02 -66.95
N MET A 857 9.40 -40.58 -67.57
CA MET A 857 10.42 -41.35 -66.86
C MET A 857 11.29 -40.48 -65.95
N ALA A 858 11.62 -39.25 -66.38
CA ALA A 858 12.32 -38.28 -65.56
C ALA A 858 11.46 -37.85 -64.36
N ASP A 859 10.19 -37.55 -64.59
CA ASP A 859 9.22 -37.16 -63.58
C ASP A 859 8.98 -38.31 -62.59
N ASP A 860 8.80 -39.56 -63.04
CA ASP A 860 8.59 -40.71 -62.16
C ASP A 860 9.86 -41.04 -61.34
N LEU A 861 11.05 -40.89 -61.94
CA LEU A 861 12.31 -41.05 -61.23
C LEU A 861 12.58 -39.92 -60.23
N GLN A 862 12.11 -38.71 -60.51
CA GLN A 862 12.23 -37.57 -59.58
C GLN A 862 11.24 -37.74 -58.41
N VAL A 863 9.96 -38.02 -58.69
CA VAL A 863 8.91 -38.17 -57.67
C VAL A 863 9.10 -39.43 -56.82
N ARG A 864 9.36 -40.60 -57.43
CA ARG A 864 9.48 -41.87 -56.70
C ARG A 864 10.90 -42.19 -56.27
N GLY A 865 11.87 -41.72 -57.04
CA GLY A 865 13.28 -41.88 -56.71
C GLY A 865 13.78 -40.82 -55.75
N GLN A 866 12.95 -39.84 -55.34
CA GLN A 866 13.22 -38.88 -54.26
C GLN A 866 14.66 -38.34 -54.30
N GLY A 867 15.04 -37.66 -55.39
CA GLY A 867 16.40 -37.14 -55.56
C GLY A 867 17.44 -38.14 -56.11
N ALA A 868 17.04 -39.33 -56.56
CA ALA A 868 17.91 -40.28 -57.25
C ALA A 868 18.63 -39.67 -58.48
N MET A 869 18.03 -38.63 -59.08
CA MET A 869 18.65 -37.83 -60.14
C MET A 869 19.77 -36.92 -59.62
N ASP A 870 19.62 -36.31 -58.45
CA ASP A 870 20.60 -35.39 -57.86
C ASP A 870 21.80 -36.11 -57.28
N GLN A 871 21.55 -37.25 -56.62
CA GLN A 871 22.60 -38.17 -56.17
C GLN A 871 23.38 -38.77 -57.36
N ASN A 872 22.78 -38.77 -58.55
CA ASN A 872 23.35 -39.38 -59.74
C ASN A 872 23.32 -38.43 -60.95
N ARG A 873 24.02 -37.29 -60.82
CA ARG A 873 24.16 -36.27 -61.89
C ARG A 873 24.52 -36.84 -63.26
N GLU A 874 25.27 -37.95 -63.30
CA GLU A 874 25.63 -38.62 -64.57
C GLU A 874 24.41 -39.25 -65.26
N LEU A 875 23.48 -39.83 -64.50
CA LEU A 875 22.21 -40.37 -65.01
C LEU A 875 21.33 -39.24 -65.59
N ALA A 876 21.18 -38.14 -64.86
CA ALA A 876 20.41 -36.96 -65.30
C ALA A 876 20.97 -36.36 -66.61
N VAL A 877 22.30 -36.20 -66.68
CA VAL A 877 22.99 -35.74 -67.91
C VAL A 877 22.73 -36.69 -69.07
N GLN A 878 22.77 -38.00 -68.83
CA GLN A 878 22.55 -38.99 -69.88
C GLN A 878 21.09 -39.03 -70.37
N MET A 879 20.11 -38.85 -69.48
CA MET A 879 18.70 -38.68 -69.85
C MET A 879 18.48 -37.41 -70.68
N GLY A 880 19.15 -36.31 -70.33
CA GLY A 880 19.15 -35.09 -71.14
C GLY A 880 19.70 -35.30 -72.55
N ARG A 881 20.79 -36.07 -72.69
CA ARG A 881 21.33 -36.45 -74.02
C ARG A 881 20.35 -37.29 -74.83
N ALA A 882 19.69 -38.27 -74.20
CA ALA A 882 18.66 -39.09 -74.84
C ALA A 882 17.49 -38.23 -75.34
N MET A 883 17.02 -37.28 -74.53
CA MET A 883 15.97 -36.35 -74.96
C MET A 883 16.44 -35.49 -76.14
N GLU A 884 17.68 -35.00 -76.10
CA GLU A 884 18.24 -34.19 -77.18
C GLU A 884 18.39 -34.99 -78.48
N SER A 885 18.79 -36.26 -78.43
CA SER A 885 18.93 -37.11 -79.61
C SER A 885 17.57 -37.42 -80.26
N ILE A 886 16.51 -37.65 -79.49
CA ILE A 886 15.14 -37.78 -80.02
C ILE A 886 14.64 -36.46 -80.61
N GLN A 887 14.87 -35.31 -79.95
CA GLN A 887 14.49 -34.00 -80.49
C GLN A 887 15.21 -33.67 -81.81
N ARG A 888 16.49 -34.05 -81.92
CA ARG A 888 17.24 -33.93 -83.19
C ARG A 888 16.57 -34.79 -84.26
N THR A 889 16.21 -36.04 -83.94
CA THR A 889 15.47 -36.94 -84.84
C THR A 889 14.18 -36.28 -85.33
N LEU A 890 13.37 -35.71 -84.43
CA LEU A 890 12.17 -34.96 -84.78
C LEU A 890 12.46 -33.76 -85.71
N ALA A 891 13.49 -32.97 -85.39
CA ALA A 891 13.90 -31.82 -86.21
C ALA A 891 14.38 -32.22 -87.62
N SER A 892 15.03 -33.38 -87.76
CA SER A 892 15.44 -33.91 -89.07
C SER A 892 14.27 -34.45 -89.90
N LEU A 893 13.19 -34.90 -89.24
CA LEU A 893 11.92 -35.22 -89.89
C LEU A 893 11.20 -33.94 -90.35
N GLU A 894 11.38 -32.81 -89.67
CA GLU A 894 10.80 -31.50 -90.01
C GLU A 894 11.55 -30.74 -91.11
N ASN A 895 12.88 -30.67 -91.04
CA ASN A 895 13.65 -29.69 -91.79
C ASN A 895 14.79 -30.34 -92.60
N ARG A 896 14.48 -30.80 -93.81
CA ARG A 896 15.50 -31.36 -94.72
C ARG A 896 16.28 -30.27 -95.45
N ARG A 897 17.27 -29.67 -94.79
CA ARG A 897 18.35 -28.95 -95.49
C ARG A 897 19.39 -29.94 -95.97
N SER A 898 19.92 -29.72 -97.17
CA SER A 898 21.03 -30.53 -97.72
C SER A 898 22.26 -30.39 -96.83
N GLY A 899 22.64 -31.46 -96.12
CA GLY A 899 23.81 -31.50 -95.23
C GLY A 899 23.50 -31.90 -93.77
N ALA A 900 22.22 -31.98 -93.38
CA ALA A 900 21.84 -32.53 -92.07
C ALA A 900 22.00 -34.07 -92.03
N PRO A 901 22.33 -34.67 -90.87
CA PRO A 901 22.31 -36.13 -90.67
C PRO A 901 20.95 -36.72 -91.05
N SER A 902 20.92 -37.97 -91.53
CA SER A 902 19.65 -38.64 -91.81
C SER A 902 18.86 -38.88 -90.52
N PRO A 903 17.51 -38.79 -90.55
CA PRO A 903 16.67 -39.08 -89.38
C PRO A 903 16.98 -40.44 -88.75
N GLN A 904 17.27 -41.43 -89.59
CA GLN A 904 17.70 -42.75 -89.14
C GLN A 904 18.98 -42.72 -88.29
N ALA A 905 20.00 -41.96 -88.70
CA ALA A 905 21.26 -41.92 -87.95
C ALA A 905 21.11 -41.23 -86.60
N GLN A 906 20.15 -40.31 -86.48
CA GLN A 906 19.82 -39.67 -85.21
C GLN A 906 18.96 -40.58 -84.32
N ALA A 907 18.03 -41.33 -84.93
CA ALA A 907 17.25 -42.34 -84.23
C ALA A 907 18.14 -43.46 -83.66
N GLU A 908 19.18 -43.90 -84.39
CA GLU A 908 20.16 -44.88 -83.90
C GLU A 908 20.98 -44.33 -82.73
N ALA A 909 21.36 -43.04 -82.74
CA ALA A 909 22.04 -42.40 -81.61
C ALA A 909 21.13 -42.30 -80.36
N ALA A 910 19.83 -42.05 -80.56
CA ALA A 910 18.86 -42.04 -79.46
C ALA A 910 18.67 -43.42 -78.80
N VAL A 911 18.75 -44.51 -79.57
CA VAL A 911 18.77 -45.87 -79.02
C VAL A 911 20.00 -46.11 -78.13
N ASP A 912 21.18 -45.67 -78.58
CA ASP A 912 22.41 -45.80 -77.80
C ASP A 912 22.34 -45.00 -76.50
N ASP A 913 21.85 -43.75 -76.55
CA ASP A 913 21.72 -42.91 -75.37
C ASP A 913 20.75 -43.51 -74.33
N LEU A 914 19.60 -44.04 -74.78
CA LEU A 914 18.60 -44.70 -73.92
C LEU A 914 19.12 -46.00 -73.30
N ASN A 915 19.89 -46.81 -74.05
CA ASN A 915 20.54 -47.99 -73.48
C ASN A 915 21.55 -47.63 -72.40
N GLN A 916 22.24 -46.48 -72.54
CA GLN A 916 23.18 -46.00 -71.54
C GLN A 916 22.47 -45.48 -70.29
N VAL A 917 21.32 -44.81 -70.43
CA VAL A 917 20.43 -44.49 -69.30
C VAL A 917 20.05 -45.77 -68.54
N ALA A 918 19.61 -46.82 -69.26
CA ALA A 918 19.24 -48.09 -68.62
C ALA A 918 20.39 -48.74 -67.86
N MET A 919 21.61 -48.73 -68.42
CA MET A 919 22.79 -49.27 -67.74
C MET A 919 23.18 -48.47 -66.49
N MET A 920 23.13 -47.15 -66.56
CA MET A 920 23.43 -46.28 -65.41
C MET A 920 22.39 -46.45 -64.31
N ALA A 921 21.10 -46.51 -64.65
CA ALA A 921 20.03 -46.75 -63.69
C ALA A 921 20.14 -48.13 -63.01
N MET A 922 20.46 -49.20 -63.76
CA MET A 922 20.74 -50.52 -63.18
C MET A 922 21.98 -50.54 -62.27
N ALA A 923 23.05 -49.84 -62.67
CA ALA A 923 24.27 -49.75 -61.86
C ALA A 923 24.01 -49.01 -60.54
N ALA A 924 23.24 -47.91 -60.60
CA ALA A 924 22.81 -47.15 -59.44
C ALA A 924 21.95 -48.00 -58.49
N ALA A 925 20.96 -48.72 -59.02
CA ALA A 925 20.11 -49.63 -58.25
C ALA A 925 20.91 -50.77 -57.57
N GLN A 926 21.97 -51.26 -58.21
CA GLN A 926 22.86 -52.29 -57.67
C GLN A 926 23.87 -51.76 -56.66
N GLN A 927 24.29 -50.50 -56.79
CA GLN A 927 25.21 -49.85 -55.86
C GLN A 927 24.52 -49.59 -54.53
N MET A 928 23.27 -49.11 -54.56
CA MET A 928 22.48 -48.91 -53.33
C MET A 928 22.20 -50.23 -52.60
N GLY A 929 21.87 -51.30 -53.32
CA GLY A 929 21.68 -52.63 -52.72
C GLY A 929 22.94 -53.30 -52.17
N GLN A 930 24.13 -52.69 -52.35
CA GLN A 930 25.40 -53.16 -51.77
C GLN A 930 25.92 -52.25 -50.67
N GLN A 931 25.25 -51.13 -50.41
CA GLN A 931 25.59 -50.12 -49.38
C GLN A 931 24.93 -50.41 -48.02
N GLU A 932 24.21 -51.52 -47.85
CA GLU A 932 23.59 -51.99 -46.59
C GLU A 932 24.61 -52.49 -45.52
N GLY A 933 25.82 -51.91 -45.44
CA GLY A 933 26.72 -52.29 -44.34
C GLY A 933 28.13 -51.73 -44.35
N GLN A 934 28.41 -50.64 -45.08
CA GLN A 934 29.78 -50.14 -45.18
C GLN A 934 29.84 -48.68 -45.60
N GLN A 935 29.23 -47.77 -44.83
CA GLN A 935 29.53 -46.35 -45.01
C GLN A 935 29.53 -45.46 -43.75
N SER A 936 29.31 -46.02 -42.55
CA SER A 936 29.44 -45.25 -41.28
C SER A 936 30.74 -45.51 -40.49
N ALA A 937 31.57 -46.48 -40.91
CA ALA A 937 32.57 -47.09 -40.03
C ALA A 937 33.89 -46.30 -39.76
N SER A 938 34.17 -45.14 -40.37
CA SER A 938 35.44 -44.43 -40.08
C SER A 938 35.35 -43.39 -38.96
N GLY A 939 34.17 -42.82 -38.72
CA GLY A 939 33.94 -41.87 -37.62
C GLY A 939 33.40 -42.56 -36.36
N GLU A 940 32.47 -43.51 -36.52
CA GLU A 940 31.87 -44.27 -35.42
C GLU A 940 32.88 -45.18 -34.70
N GLU A 941 33.77 -45.90 -35.41
CA GLU A 941 34.76 -46.78 -34.75
C GLU A 941 35.76 -45.98 -33.87
N MET A 942 36.07 -44.74 -34.24
CA MET A 942 36.94 -43.83 -33.48
C MET A 942 36.18 -43.16 -32.33
N SER A 943 34.90 -42.81 -32.54
CA SER A 943 34.01 -42.31 -31.48
C SER A 943 33.78 -43.37 -30.40
N GLU A 944 33.46 -44.61 -30.79
CA GLU A 944 33.31 -45.75 -29.87
C GLU A 944 34.59 -46.01 -29.07
N GLN A 945 35.78 -45.91 -29.69
CA GLN A 945 37.05 -46.03 -28.99
C GLN A 945 37.30 -44.88 -28.00
N LEU A 946 36.97 -43.64 -28.34
CA LEU A 946 37.10 -42.48 -27.45
C LEU A 946 36.08 -42.51 -26.31
N GLU A 947 34.87 -42.98 -26.56
CA GLU A 947 33.85 -43.20 -25.54
C GLU A 947 34.28 -44.31 -24.57
N GLN A 948 34.83 -45.41 -25.08
CA GLN A 948 35.38 -46.47 -24.25
C GLN A 948 36.53 -45.95 -23.37
N MET A 949 37.46 -45.17 -23.94
CA MET A 949 38.53 -44.52 -23.17
C MET A 949 38.00 -43.52 -22.13
N ALA A 950 36.92 -42.80 -22.45
CA ALA A 950 36.26 -41.92 -21.49
C ALA A 950 35.64 -42.71 -20.33
N GLN A 951 34.96 -43.83 -20.62
CA GLN A 951 34.41 -44.71 -19.59
C GLN A 951 35.52 -45.25 -18.67
N GLU A 952 36.63 -45.73 -19.24
CA GLU A 952 37.80 -46.19 -18.46
C GLU A 952 38.43 -45.05 -17.64
N GLN A 953 38.52 -43.84 -18.20
CA GLN A 953 39.00 -42.65 -17.49
C GLN A 953 38.08 -42.22 -16.35
N GLY A 954 36.75 -42.36 -16.51
CA GLY A 954 35.74 -42.08 -15.48
C GLY A 954 35.77 -43.09 -14.34
N GLU A 955 35.95 -44.38 -14.65
CA GLU A 955 36.18 -45.41 -13.64
C GLU A 955 37.46 -45.12 -12.83
N LEU A 956 38.53 -44.69 -13.50
CA LEU A 956 39.78 -44.27 -12.85
C LEU A 956 39.60 -43.09 -11.91
N VAL A 957 38.81 -42.08 -12.29
CA VAL A 957 38.45 -40.94 -11.43
C VAL A 957 37.72 -41.43 -10.19
N ASN A 958 36.71 -42.29 -10.36
CA ASN A 958 35.91 -42.83 -9.26
C ASN A 958 36.76 -43.68 -8.29
N GLN A 959 37.57 -44.60 -8.81
CA GLN A 959 38.46 -45.43 -7.99
C GLN A 959 39.51 -44.59 -7.25
N THR A 960 40.04 -43.54 -7.89
CA THR A 960 41.01 -42.62 -7.27
C THR A 960 40.35 -41.73 -6.20
N GLY A 961 39.13 -41.25 -6.45
CA GLY A 961 38.34 -40.45 -5.52
C GLY A 961 37.96 -41.21 -4.25
N GLN A 962 37.63 -42.50 -4.39
CA GLN A 962 37.34 -43.39 -3.26
C GLN A 962 38.55 -43.66 -2.35
N LEU A 963 39.78 -43.44 -2.81
CA LEU A 963 40.98 -43.64 -1.99
C LEU A 963 41.32 -42.43 -1.08
N MET A 964 40.77 -41.25 -1.35
CA MET A 964 41.05 -40.02 -0.57
C MET A 964 40.47 -40.02 0.86
N PRO A 965 39.27 -40.59 1.14
CA PRO A 965 38.71 -40.63 2.50
C PRO A 965 39.27 -41.75 3.38
N LEU A 966 39.97 -42.75 2.81
CA LEU A 966 40.33 -43.99 3.49
C LEU A 966 41.74 -43.94 4.11
N GLN A 967 41.84 -44.14 5.44
CA GLN A 967 43.12 -44.32 6.13
C GLN A 967 43.65 -45.76 5.94
N LEU A 968 44.08 -46.10 4.72
CA LEU A 968 44.77 -47.36 4.43
C LEU A 968 46.24 -47.33 4.88
N GLY A 969 46.82 -48.52 5.13
CA GLY A 969 48.24 -48.68 5.45
C GLY A 969 49.15 -48.36 4.24
N GLN A 970 50.34 -47.81 4.50
CA GLN A 970 51.24 -47.28 3.45
C GLN A 970 51.63 -48.29 2.35
N GLU A 971 51.73 -49.59 2.67
CA GLU A 971 52.04 -50.62 1.65
C GLU A 971 50.83 -50.98 0.78
N ALA A 972 49.62 -51.03 1.34
CA ALA A 972 48.40 -51.34 0.59
C ALA A 972 48.02 -50.19 -0.35
N LEU A 973 48.16 -48.94 0.13
CA LEU A 973 47.95 -47.76 -0.71
C LEU A 973 48.97 -47.69 -1.86
N ALA A 974 50.24 -48.02 -1.61
CA ALA A 974 51.26 -48.01 -2.65
C ALA A 974 50.99 -49.03 -3.77
N GLU A 975 50.50 -50.22 -3.43
CA GLU A 975 50.13 -51.24 -4.42
C GLU A 975 48.90 -50.82 -5.25
N GLN A 976 47.89 -50.26 -4.59
CA GLN A 976 46.66 -49.80 -5.24
C GLN A 976 46.90 -48.60 -6.16
N LEU A 977 47.78 -47.68 -5.77
CA LEU A 977 48.20 -46.56 -6.62
C LEU A 977 49.06 -47.00 -7.80
N ARG A 978 49.82 -48.08 -7.65
CA ARG A 978 50.59 -48.66 -8.76
C ARG A 978 49.66 -49.30 -9.80
N GLN A 979 48.61 -49.98 -9.36
CA GLN A 979 47.59 -50.52 -10.25
C GLN A 979 46.84 -49.42 -11.01
N LEU A 980 46.43 -48.34 -10.32
CA LEU A 980 45.81 -47.17 -10.96
C LEU A 980 46.76 -46.47 -11.92
N ALA A 981 48.07 -46.42 -11.60
CA ALA A 981 49.07 -45.87 -12.51
C ALA A 981 49.23 -46.71 -13.78
N GLU A 982 49.14 -48.04 -13.70
CA GLU A 982 49.22 -48.93 -14.86
C GLU A 982 47.98 -48.78 -15.75
N GLN A 983 46.79 -48.68 -15.17
CA GLN A 983 45.55 -48.42 -15.93
C GLN A 983 45.56 -47.03 -16.58
N GLN A 984 45.99 -45.99 -15.85
CA GLN A 984 46.14 -44.64 -16.40
C GLN A 984 47.22 -44.57 -17.50
N GLN A 985 48.20 -45.47 -17.49
CA GLN A 985 49.19 -45.61 -18.55
C GLN A 985 48.61 -46.31 -19.79
N SER A 986 47.68 -47.26 -19.63
CA SER A 986 46.95 -47.87 -20.76
C SER A 986 46.20 -46.83 -21.56
N VAL A 987 45.42 -45.98 -20.88
CA VAL A 987 44.70 -44.86 -21.50
C VAL A 987 45.66 -43.91 -22.23
N ALA A 988 46.86 -43.69 -21.68
CA ALA A 988 47.87 -42.85 -22.33
C ALA A 988 48.47 -43.49 -23.59
N ASP A 989 48.67 -44.81 -23.59
CA ASP A 989 49.24 -45.56 -24.71
C ASP A 989 48.19 -45.71 -25.85
N GLU A 990 46.92 -45.93 -25.50
CA GLU A 990 45.79 -45.98 -26.45
C GLU A 990 45.55 -44.63 -27.13
N LEU A 991 45.64 -43.52 -26.38
CA LEU A 991 45.58 -42.16 -26.96
C LEU A 991 46.80 -41.84 -27.85
N ASP A 992 47.98 -42.33 -27.50
CA ASP A 992 49.20 -42.16 -28.31
C ASP A 992 49.13 -43.00 -29.60
N GLU A 993 48.48 -44.16 -29.58
CA GLU A 993 48.21 -44.99 -30.76
C GLU A 993 47.14 -44.36 -31.66
N ALA A 994 46.02 -43.91 -31.09
CA ALA A 994 44.96 -43.19 -31.80
C ALA A 994 45.47 -41.90 -32.48
N SER A 995 46.41 -41.18 -31.85
CA SER A 995 47.04 -39.99 -32.44
C SER A 995 47.93 -40.27 -33.66
N ARG A 996 48.29 -41.54 -33.93
CA ARG A 996 49.19 -41.93 -35.04
C ARG A 996 48.47 -42.54 -36.23
N GLU A 997 47.16 -42.78 -36.15
CA GLU A 997 46.36 -43.30 -37.26
C GLU A 997 46.01 -42.19 -38.28
N PRO A 998 45.89 -42.53 -39.59
CA PRO A 998 45.60 -41.54 -40.63
C PRO A 998 44.18 -40.98 -40.46
N GLY A 999 44.10 -39.77 -39.90
CA GLY A 999 42.87 -39.12 -39.43
C GLY A 999 43.09 -38.34 -38.13
N GLY A 1000 44.04 -38.77 -37.29
CA GLY A 1000 44.36 -38.14 -36.00
C GLY A 1000 45.16 -36.82 -36.08
N GLU A 1001 45.49 -36.34 -37.28
CA GLU A 1001 46.11 -35.02 -37.50
C GLU A 1001 45.09 -33.91 -37.80
N ASP A 1002 43.79 -34.23 -37.77
CA ASP A 1002 42.72 -33.26 -38.01
C ASP A 1002 42.50 -32.37 -36.77
N GLU A 1003 42.50 -31.05 -36.94
CA GLU A 1003 42.35 -30.06 -35.84
C GLU A 1003 40.97 -30.15 -35.15
N SER A 1004 40.01 -30.83 -35.79
CA SER A 1004 38.64 -31.11 -35.31
C SER A 1004 38.54 -32.15 -34.19
N LEU A 1005 39.56 -33.00 -34.00
CA LEU A 1005 39.58 -34.08 -33.01
C LEU A 1005 40.02 -33.66 -31.60
N GLY A 1006 40.35 -32.38 -31.42
CA GLY A 1006 41.15 -31.92 -30.29
C GLY A 1006 42.57 -32.49 -30.32
N ASP A 1007 43.48 -31.93 -29.53
CA ASP A 1007 44.88 -32.37 -29.48
C ASP A 1007 44.98 -33.71 -28.71
N LEU A 1008 44.69 -34.83 -29.39
CA LEU A 1008 44.82 -36.20 -28.89
C LEU A 1008 46.23 -36.47 -28.35
N GLU A 1009 47.26 -35.86 -28.95
CA GLU A 1009 48.64 -35.93 -28.47
C GLU A 1009 48.81 -35.21 -27.12
N ALA A 1010 48.14 -34.08 -26.89
CA ALA A 1010 48.10 -33.41 -25.58
C ALA A 1010 47.33 -34.24 -24.54
N MET A 1011 46.26 -34.92 -24.93
CA MET A 1011 45.51 -35.81 -24.03
C MET A 1011 46.34 -37.03 -23.63
N ALA A 1012 47.03 -37.68 -24.57
CA ALA A 1012 48.00 -38.75 -24.31
C ALA A 1012 49.10 -38.30 -23.33
N ARG A 1013 49.65 -37.09 -23.53
CA ARG A 1013 50.66 -36.49 -22.64
C ARG A 1013 50.12 -36.19 -21.24
N GLU A 1014 48.88 -35.72 -21.13
CA GLU A 1014 48.22 -35.45 -19.84
C GLU A 1014 47.94 -36.75 -19.08
N ALA A 1015 47.42 -37.78 -19.76
CA ALA A 1015 47.20 -39.12 -19.23
C ALA A 1015 48.51 -39.74 -18.70
N GLN A 1016 49.60 -39.62 -19.47
CA GLN A 1016 50.92 -40.09 -19.08
C GLN A 1016 51.47 -39.35 -17.85
N ALA A 1017 51.24 -38.04 -17.76
CA ALA A 1017 51.65 -37.24 -16.60
C ALA A 1017 50.87 -37.65 -15.33
N LEU A 1018 49.60 -38.00 -15.47
CA LEU A 1018 48.76 -38.50 -14.37
C LEU A 1018 49.20 -39.89 -13.92
N ALA A 1019 49.49 -40.80 -14.84
CA ALA A 1019 50.05 -42.13 -14.55
C ALA A 1019 51.36 -42.04 -13.75
N GLN A 1020 52.26 -41.11 -14.12
CA GLN A 1020 53.51 -40.89 -13.40
C GLN A 1020 53.30 -40.31 -11.99
N GLN A 1021 52.28 -39.47 -11.78
CA GLN A 1021 51.95 -38.94 -10.45
C GLN A 1021 51.38 -40.02 -9.52
N LEU A 1022 50.52 -40.89 -10.05
CA LEU A 1022 50.00 -42.06 -9.34
C LEU A 1022 51.13 -43.03 -8.97
N ALA A 1023 52.05 -43.33 -9.90
CA ALA A 1023 53.21 -44.20 -9.64
C ALA A 1023 54.18 -43.65 -8.59
N GLN A 1024 54.23 -42.32 -8.42
CA GLN A 1024 55.04 -41.64 -7.40
C GLN A 1024 54.32 -41.54 -6.05
N GLY A 1025 53.10 -42.08 -5.92
CA GLY A 1025 52.29 -42.04 -4.70
C GLY A 1025 51.74 -40.66 -4.38
N ARG A 1026 51.59 -39.78 -5.37
CA ARG A 1026 51.14 -38.39 -5.18
C ARG A 1026 49.65 -38.23 -5.49
N LEU A 1027 48.80 -38.61 -4.54
CA LEU A 1027 47.38 -38.26 -4.59
C LEU A 1027 47.17 -36.81 -4.16
N SER A 1028 46.57 -35.99 -5.03
CA SER A 1028 46.19 -34.62 -4.69
C SER A 1028 44.82 -34.25 -5.28
N PRO A 1029 44.08 -33.32 -4.65
CA PRO A 1029 42.83 -32.80 -5.22
C PRO A 1029 43.00 -32.11 -6.58
N ASP A 1030 44.22 -31.69 -6.93
CA ASP A 1030 44.52 -31.12 -8.25
C ASP A 1030 44.64 -32.21 -9.32
N MET A 1031 45.20 -33.37 -8.97
CA MET A 1031 45.33 -34.53 -9.85
C MET A 1031 43.95 -35.10 -10.22
N ILE A 1032 43.03 -35.24 -9.25
CA ILE A 1032 41.66 -35.70 -9.51
C ILE A 1032 40.94 -34.75 -10.48
N ARG A 1033 41.04 -33.43 -10.25
CA ARG A 1033 40.50 -32.42 -11.17
C ARG A 1033 41.13 -32.47 -12.57
N ARG A 1034 42.37 -32.95 -12.70
CA ARG A 1034 43.03 -33.18 -14.00
C ARG A 1034 42.53 -34.47 -14.66
N GLN A 1035 42.30 -35.54 -13.92
CA GLN A 1035 41.64 -36.76 -14.42
C GLN A 1035 40.19 -36.48 -14.86
N GLU A 1036 39.42 -35.69 -14.11
CA GLU A 1036 38.06 -35.25 -14.47
C GLU A 1036 38.05 -34.39 -15.75
N ARG A 1037 39.01 -33.47 -15.88
CA ARG A 1037 39.16 -32.68 -17.13
C ARG A 1037 39.54 -33.54 -18.33
N LEU A 1038 40.39 -34.55 -18.13
CA LEU A 1038 40.75 -35.49 -19.19
C LEU A 1038 39.52 -36.33 -19.59
N PHE A 1039 38.72 -36.79 -18.62
CA PHE A 1039 37.45 -37.48 -18.86
C PHE A 1039 36.48 -36.65 -19.71
N HIS A 1040 36.22 -35.40 -19.33
CA HIS A 1040 35.33 -34.52 -20.10
C HIS A 1040 35.86 -34.24 -21.51
N ARG A 1041 37.17 -34.06 -21.68
CA ARG A 1041 37.76 -33.87 -23.01
C ARG A 1041 37.65 -35.09 -23.91
N LEU A 1042 37.72 -36.30 -23.36
CA LEU A 1042 37.50 -37.54 -24.13
C LEU A 1042 36.04 -37.66 -24.58
N LEU A 1043 35.08 -37.31 -23.72
CA LEU A 1043 33.66 -37.24 -24.08
C LEU A 1043 33.39 -36.18 -25.14
N ASP A 1044 34.00 -35.00 -25.01
CA ASP A 1044 33.84 -33.91 -25.97
C ASP A 1044 34.48 -34.27 -27.32
N ALA A 1045 35.64 -34.96 -27.33
CA ALA A 1045 36.31 -35.42 -28.55
C ALA A 1045 35.55 -36.55 -29.27
N GLY A 1046 34.89 -37.44 -28.54
CA GLY A 1046 33.97 -38.43 -29.13
C GLY A 1046 32.75 -37.76 -29.78
N ARG A 1047 32.19 -36.74 -29.12
CA ARG A 1047 31.06 -35.97 -29.65
C ARG A 1047 31.41 -35.04 -30.81
N SER A 1048 32.66 -34.58 -30.90
CA SER A 1048 33.13 -33.78 -32.04
C SER A 1048 33.40 -34.62 -33.28
N LEU A 1049 33.57 -35.94 -33.16
CA LEU A 1049 33.62 -36.85 -34.32
C LEU A 1049 32.26 -37.07 -34.98
N GLU A 1050 31.18 -36.93 -34.21
CA GLU A 1050 29.80 -36.95 -34.72
C GLU A 1050 29.39 -35.63 -35.39
N ARG A 1051 30.23 -34.58 -35.27
CA ARG A 1051 29.99 -33.24 -35.81
C ARG A 1051 31.15 -32.81 -36.70
N GLU A 1052 30.99 -32.83 -38.02
CA GLU A 1052 31.88 -32.07 -38.91
C GLU A 1052 31.66 -30.57 -38.66
N GLU A 1053 32.37 -29.97 -37.70
CA GLU A 1053 32.41 -28.52 -37.53
C GLU A 1053 33.31 -27.89 -38.61
N GLU A 1054 32.75 -27.01 -39.44
CA GLU A 1054 33.55 -26.07 -40.24
C GLU A 1054 34.27 -25.10 -39.29
N THR A 1055 35.58 -24.93 -39.52
CA THR A 1055 36.44 -24.07 -38.72
C THR A 1055 36.27 -22.60 -39.09
N ASP A 1056 35.58 -21.84 -38.25
CA ASP A 1056 35.63 -20.38 -38.29
C ASP A 1056 36.95 -19.88 -37.68
N GLU A 1057 37.96 -19.64 -38.52
CA GLU A 1057 39.19 -18.95 -38.12
C GLU A 1057 38.88 -17.54 -37.58
N ARG A 1058 38.81 -17.42 -36.26
CA ARG A 1058 38.70 -16.13 -35.56
C ARG A 1058 40.10 -15.60 -35.24
N GLU A 1059 40.54 -14.56 -35.94
CA GLU A 1059 41.72 -13.79 -35.56
C GLU A 1059 41.53 -13.18 -34.16
N SER A 1060 42.38 -13.56 -33.20
CA SER A 1060 42.38 -12.99 -31.85
C SER A 1060 43.32 -11.80 -31.72
N GLU A 1061 42.79 -10.64 -31.34
CA GLU A 1061 43.60 -9.56 -30.75
C GLU A 1061 43.86 -9.87 -29.27
N GLY A 1062 45.12 -9.76 -28.85
CA GLY A 1062 45.59 -10.19 -27.54
C GLY A 1062 44.98 -9.44 -26.35
N ALA A 1063 44.75 -10.16 -25.27
CA ALA A 1063 44.13 -9.69 -24.03
C ALA A 1063 44.82 -8.45 -23.43
N THR A 1064 44.14 -7.30 -23.48
CA THR A 1064 44.38 -6.20 -22.54
C THR A 1064 43.57 -6.41 -21.27
N ALA A 1065 44.14 -5.97 -20.14
CA ALA A 1065 43.54 -6.10 -18.81
C ALA A 1065 42.08 -5.66 -18.81
N PHE A 1066 41.19 -6.59 -18.48
CA PHE A 1066 39.76 -6.38 -18.36
C PHE A 1066 39.49 -5.49 -17.14
N GLU A 1067 39.28 -4.20 -17.37
CA GLU A 1067 38.49 -3.38 -16.45
C GLU A 1067 37.04 -3.78 -16.68
N ARG A 1068 36.33 -4.17 -15.61
CA ARG A 1068 34.86 -4.33 -15.65
C ARG A 1068 34.28 -3.06 -16.24
N GLU A 1069 33.77 -3.13 -17.47
CA GLU A 1069 32.97 -2.06 -18.03
C GLU A 1069 31.79 -1.83 -17.10
N GLY A 1070 31.75 -0.65 -16.48
CA GLY A 1070 30.54 -0.17 -15.86
C GLY A 1070 29.52 -0.02 -16.98
N VAL A 1071 28.52 -0.91 -17.00
CA VAL A 1071 27.39 -0.84 -17.94
C VAL A 1071 26.88 0.59 -17.95
N ALA A 1072 26.91 1.21 -19.13
CA ALA A 1072 26.48 2.58 -19.32
C ALA A 1072 25.06 2.76 -18.78
N ALA A 1073 24.83 3.86 -18.06
CA ALA A 1073 23.49 4.20 -17.59
C ALA A 1073 22.52 4.23 -18.78
N LEU A 1074 21.48 3.40 -18.72
CA LEU A 1074 20.42 3.38 -19.73
C LEU A 1074 19.82 4.77 -19.87
N SER A 1075 19.66 5.21 -21.12
CA SER A 1075 19.18 6.53 -21.45
C SER A 1075 17.68 6.67 -21.13
N ASP A 1076 17.18 7.90 -20.96
CA ASP A 1076 15.73 8.17 -20.79
C ASP A 1076 14.87 7.56 -21.93
N THR A 1077 15.50 7.30 -23.08
CA THR A 1077 14.92 6.63 -24.25
C THR A 1077 14.75 5.12 -24.09
N ASP A 1078 15.64 4.44 -23.38
CA ASP A 1078 15.57 2.98 -23.15
C ASP A 1078 14.51 2.62 -22.09
N MET A 1079 14.09 3.62 -21.30
CA MET A 1079 13.08 3.47 -20.23
C MET A 1079 11.65 3.83 -20.66
N GLY A 1080 11.43 4.18 -21.93
CA GLY A 1080 10.08 4.36 -22.50
C GLY A 1080 9.23 5.46 -21.85
N LEU A 1081 9.85 6.50 -21.30
CA LEU A 1081 9.14 7.63 -20.68
C LEU A 1081 8.43 8.47 -21.75
N LEU A 1082 7.15 8.16 -22.02
CA LEU A 1082 6.30 8.98 -22.89
C LEU A 1082 6.12 10.37 -22.26
N ARG A 1083 6.68 11.41 -22.91
CA ARG A 1083 6.55 12.82 -22.52
C ARG A 1083 5.08 13.26 -22.41
N TYR A 1084 4.22 12.67 -23.23
CA TYR A 1084 2.77 12.82 -23.19
C TYR A 1084 2.09 11.47 -22.98
N ARG A 1085 1.39 11.31 -21.84
CA ARG A 1085 0.66 10.10 -21.49
C ARG A 1085 -0.46 9.82 -22.50
N LEU A 1086 -0.57 8.56 -22.91
CA LEU A 1086 -1.70 8.07 -23.70
C LEU A 1086 -3.01 8.23 -22.91
N PRO A 1087 -4.15 8.51 -23.59
CA PRO A 1087 -5.46 8.48 -22.94
C PRO A 1087 -5.76 7.10 -22.35
N ASP A 1088 -6.47 7.06 -21.22
CA ASP A 1088 -6.87 5.82 -20.57
C ASP A 1088 -7.75 4.92 -21.48
N ALA A 1089 -7.77 3.61 -21.21
CA ALA A 1089 -8.49 2.63 -22.03
C ALA A 1089 -10.01 2.92 -22.12
N ALA A 1090 -10.58 3.49 -21.06
CA ALA A 1090 -11.99 3.89 -21.02
C ALA A 1090 -12.31 5.03 -22.01
N ARG A 1091 -11.41 6.03 -22.13
CA ARG A 1091 -11.54 7.13 -23.11
C ARG A 1091 -11.28 6.66 -24.52
N LEU A 1092 -10.34 5.73 -24.74
CA LEU A 1092 -10.08 5.16 -26.07
C LEU A 1092 -11.24 4.30 -26.58
N GLN A 1093 -11.92 3.57 -25.69
CA GLN A 1093 -13.10 2.76 -26.03
C GLN A 1093 -14.34 3.61 -26.35
N ALA A 1094 -14.45 4.81 -25.77
CA ALA A 1094 -15.53 5.76 -26.09
C ALA A 1094 -15.40 6.39 -27.49
N LEU A 1095 -14.27 6.20 -28.18
CA LEU A 1095 -14.00 6.71 -29.51
C LEU A 1095 -14.27 5.63 -30.59
N PRO A 1096 -14.81 6.02 -31.77
CA PRO A 1096 -14.91 5.13 -32.93
C PRO A 1096 -13.51 4.58 -33.34
N PRO A 1097 -13.42 3.36 -33.89
CA PRO A 1097 -12.13 2.70 -34.18
C PRO A 1097 -11.15 3.55 -34.99
N ALA A 1098 -11.63 4.21 -36.05
CA ALA A 1098 -10.81 5.09 -36.88
C ALA A 1098 -10.25 6.31 -36.12
N VAL A 1099 -11.02 6.86 -35.17
CA VAL A 1099 -10.60 8.00 -34.35
C VAL A 1099 -9.62 7.56 -33.26
N ARG A 1100 -9.80 6.35 -32.72
CA ARG A 1100 -8.87 5.74 -31.76
C ARG A 1100 -7.48 5.59 -32.37
N GLN A 1101 -7.40 5.08 -33.60
CA GLN A 1101 -6.13 4.90 -34.32
C GLN A 1101 -5.44 6.24 -34.57
N LEU A 1102 -6.18 7.27 -35.02
CA LEU A 1102 -5.65 8.62 -35.20
C LEU A 1102 -5.16 9.26 -33.90
N VAL A 1103 -5.83 9.01 -32.77
CA VAL A 1103 -5.40 9.51 -31.45
C VAL A 1103 -4.12 8.81 -31.00
N LEU A 1104 -4.01 7.50 -31.21
CA LEU A 1104 -2.78 6.75 -30.91
C LEU A 1104 -1.61 7.23 -31.76
N GLU A 1105 -1.77 7.35 -33.08
CA GLU A 1105 -0.76 7.90 -34.00
C GLU A 1105 -0.37 9.34 -33.65
N TYR A 1106 -1.34 10.16 -33.21
CA TYR A 1106 -1.08 11.54 -32.82
C TYR A 1106 -0.20 11.62 -31.57
N PHE A 1107 -0.50 10.83 -30.53
CA PHE A 1107 0.33 10.75 -29.33
C PHE A 1107 1.69 10.11 -29.61
N GLU A 1108 1.75 9.14 -30.51
CA GLU A 1108 3.01 8.55 -30.97
C GLU A 1108 3.88 9.57 -31.71
N ARG A 1109 3.31 10.38 -32.62
CA ARG A 1109 4.00 11.47 -33.31
C ARG A 1109 4.45 12.58 -32.35
N LEU A 1110 3.63 12.92 -31.35
CA LEU A 1110 3.98 13.88 -30.29
C LEU A 1110 5.16 13.43 -29.44
N ASN A 1111 5.23 12.12 -29.15
CA ASN A 1111 6.33 11.53 -28.40
C ASN A 1111 7.59 11.33 -29.28
N ARG A 1112 7.45 11.11 -30.61
CA ARG A 1112 8.58 11.12 -31.57
C ARG A 1112 9.12 12.53 -31.87
N GLY A 1113 8.29 13.56 -31.80
CA GLY A 1113 8.61 14.94 -32.20
C GLY A 1113 9.55 15.72 -31.27
N GLY A 1114 10.09 15.09 -30.20
CA GLY A 1114 11.06 15.71 -29.29
C GLY A 1114 12.51 15.68 -29.76
N ARG A 1115 12.83 15.06 -30.90
CA ARG A 1115 14.16 15.07 -31.50
C ARG A 1115 14.45 16.46 -32.10
N GLU A 1116 15.19 17.31 -31.40
CA GLU A 1116 15.99 18.35 -32.08
C GLU A 1116 17.25 17.69 -32.67
N PRO A 1117 17.51 17.82 -33.98
CA PRO A 1117 18.79 17.47 -34.57
C PRO A 1117 19.72 18.70 -34.55
N GLY A 1118 20.82 18.63 -33.80
CA GLY A 1118 21.94 19.58 -33.86
C GLY A 1118 22.63 19.78 -32.51
N GLY A 1119 23.96 19.69 -32.37
CA GLY A 1119 24.98 19.59 -33.41
C GLY A 1119 26.39 19.39 -32.84
N GLU A 1120 27.32 19.28 -33.78
CA GLU A 1120 28.76 19.02 -33.71
C GLU A 1120 29.55 19.77 -32.61
N ARG A 1121 30.35 19.02 -31.84
CA ARG A 1121 31.82 19.09 -31.83
C ARG A 1121 32.45 17.98 -31.00
#